data_AF-A0A958QEE5-F1
#
_entry.id   AF-A0A958QEE5-F1
#
_cell.length_a   1.000
_cell.length_b   1.000
_cell.length_c   1.000
_cell.angle_alpha   90.00
_cell.angle_beta   90.00
_cell.angle_gamma   90.00
#
_symmetry.space_group_name_H-M   'P 1'
#
loop_
_entity.id
_entity.type
_entity.pdbx_description
1 polymer ?
#
loop_
_entity_poly.entity_id
_entity_poly.type
_entity_poly.pdbx_seq_one_letter_code
_entity_poly.pdbx_strand_id
1 'polypeptide(L)'
;MRRYLILLIAPFYFGCSEVQFMEAPEALRQRLNQNFILINRGDVFTTKMPVTLSVSAKDNQEMYITNDPTCKSGGEWQDFEAEVAWTLGQTNTQAFVYAKFRDEEGIESGCLSDDIIHDNLPPELEIKNKPSYYNNKKSLGLGLLAVDRGVGVASLTCQQGIHGQTYGCEKEVTLSDLKEGENTFYFEAEDRAGNKAQPISTTWIADYTLPLVKIESQPEKWSSKSDHKITYSGEDALSGIEGFFCSHNTKPFTSCKNETKFNNLDEGTHTFAVMAMDQAGNNSLPASYTWHIDKTAPLVAWTETPADHYNNKPSKISYVVSDSFSGLKTVQCRLNDNIQPCPAQSTIEVDPMPGQYRFTVMAEDLVGNKSTLEHSWQIIDRFKDMDQHLSLDDSSFDVDVLFVVDNSGSMAEEQRNMARRIDNFIEKIEGLHWQIAVTSTDPRSSRPQRQCDSEWWSCEHEPIEHGDGGFVRFSSGSSILTSDAGAALAQQQLGQAIELGTDGSPSEQGVRATYRVLEKSLHPEKYPLQAQFVREHAPLAVVLISDENENASEAINKADHLLRFIDQKWQGNKSFQFHSMINLREFSCPNNEGQFGFEYLKLSQLTNGVVGSVCQENYSEDLAEIGQDVREQVTTFKLDCVPQDKDGDGEIDLTVLLEDGSEAPPHRFSGSTVIFRDPLPPGNHHLQYTCLK
;
A
#
# COMPACT_ATOMS: atom_id res chain seq x y z
N MET A 1 -58.45 -48.38 -60.10
CA MET A 1 -59.56 -47.51 -59.64
C MET A 1 -59.04 -46.09 -59.50
N ARG A 2 -59.69 -45.14 -60.20
CA ARG A 2 -59.81 -43.66 -60.01
C ARG A 2 -58.56 -42.78 -59.74
N ARG A 3 -58.41 -41.55 -60.27
CA ARG A 3 -58.90 -40.77 -61.45
C ARG A 3 -58.48 -39.28 -61.22
N TYR A 4 -57.95 -38.63 -62.27
CA TYR A 4 -58.02 -37.19 -62.69
C TYR A 4 -57.40 -36.02 -61.90
N LEU A 5 -56.67 -35.13 -62.61
CA LEU A 5 -57.10 -33.80 -63.19
C LEU A 5 -55.83 -32.92 -63.53
N ILE A 6 -55.38 -32.74 -64.78
CA ILE A 6 -55.65 -31.76 -65.88
C ILE A 6 -55.06 -30.31 -65.68
N LEU A 7 -54.55 -29.75 -66.82
CA LEU A 7 -54.18 -28.35 -67.22
C LEU A 7 -52.65 -28.03 -67.16
N LEU A 8 -51.94 -27.47 -68.16
CA LEU A 8 -52.22 -26.75 -69.43
C LEU A 8 -50.99 -26.75 -70.40
N ILE A 9 -51.23 -27.08 -71.69
CA ILE A 9 -50.82 -26.43 -72.97
C ILE A 9 -49.38 -25.86 -73.17
N ALA A 10 -48.54 -26.61 -73.92
CA ALA A 10 -47.84 -26.35 -75.23
C ALA A 10 -47.42 -24.91 -75.66
N PRO A 11 -46.42 -24.67 -76.59
CA PRO A 11 -46.10 -25.58 -77.72
C PRO A 11 -44.68 -25.58 -78.38
N PHE A 12 -44.52 -26.53 -79.33
CA PHE A 12 -43.66 -26.55 -80.55
C PHE A 12 -42.13 -26.73 -80.40
N TYR A 13 -41.40 -27.53 -81.18
CA TYR A 13 -41.69 -28.49 -82.27
C TYR A 13 -40.48 -29.46 -82.30
N PHE A 14 -40.71 -30.78 -82.26
CA PHE A 14 -39.71 -31.78 -82.62
C PHE A 14 -39.61 -31.84 -84.14
N GLY A 15 -38.40 -31.72 -84.68
CA GLY A 15 -38.14 -31.80 -86.11
C GLY A 15 -36.75 -32.34 -86.38
N CYS A 16 -36.59 -33.66 -86.30
CA CYS A 16 -35.67 -34.43 -87.13
C CYS A 16 -36.13 -35.89 -87.06
N SER A 17 -37.01 -36.24 -87.99
CA SER A 17 -37.25 -37.64 -88.34
C SER A 17 -35.99 -38.18 -89.01
N GLU A 18 -35.52 -39.32 -88.52
CA GLU A 18 -34.57 -40.19 -89.21
C GLU A 18 -34.92 -40.27 -90.69
N VAL A 19 -33.98 -39.89 -91.57
CA VAL A 19 -34.09 -40.20 -92.99
C VAL A 19 -33.71 -41.65 -93.14
N GLN A 20 -34.72 -42.51 -93.14
CA GLN A 20 -34.60 -43.93 -93.45
C GLN A 20 -34.33 -44.05 -94.95
N PHE A 21 -33.05 -44.07 -95.36
CA PHE A 21 -32.66 -44.49 -96.70
C PHE A 21 -32.82 -46.00 -96.83
N MET A 22 -34.03 -46.44 -97.13
CA MET A 22 -34.27 -47.68 -97.83
C MET A 22 -35.13 -47.35 -99.03
N GLU A 23 -34.50 -47.11 -100.18
CA GLU A 23 -35.20 -47.03 -101.46
C GLU A 23 -36.04 -48.31 -101.64
N ALA A 24 -37.32 -48.13 -101.96
CA ALA A 24 -38.21 -49.22 -102.30
C ALA A 24 -37.60 -50.04 -103.47
N PRO A 25 -37.73 -51.38 -103.50
CA PRO A 25 -37.19 -52.22 -104.57
C PRO A 25 -37.60 -51.81 -106.00
N GLU A 26 -38.70 -51.08 -106.14
CA GLU A 26 -39.16 -50.51 -107.41
C GLU A 26 -38.41 -49.23 -107.84
N ALA A 27 -37.88 -48.42 -106.92
CA ALA A 27 -36.99 -47.29 -107.23
C ALA A 27 -35.58 -47.78 -107.63
N LEU A 28 -35.08 -48.83 -106.96
CA LEU A 28 -33.84 -49.53 -107.32
C LEU A 28 -33.92 -50.19 -108.71
N ARG A 29 -35.08 -50.77 -109.07
CA ARG A 29 -35.33 -51.32 -110.43
C ARG A 29 -35.44 -50.24 -111.52
N GLN A 30 -35.80 -49.00 -111.17
CA GLN A 30 -35.77 -47.86 -112.11
C GLN A 30 -34.35 -47.29 -112.28
N ARG A 31 -33.52 -47.27 -111.22
CA ARG A 31 -32.10 -46.86 -111.30
C ARG A 31 -31.21 -47.89 -112.00
N LEU A 32 -31.49 -49.19 -111.88
CA LEU A 32 -30.76 -50.27 -112.55
C LEU A 32 -30.87 -50.25 -114.09
N ASN A 33 -31.70 -49.37 -114.67
CA ASN A 33 -31.87 -49.22 -116.11
C ASN A 33 -31.45 -47.84 -116.64
N GLN A 34 -30.70 -47.05 -115.85
CA GLN A 34 -30.18 -45.72 -116.23
C GLN A 34 -28.67 -45.64 -116.02
N ASN A 35 -28.00 -44.85 -116.87
CA ASN A 35 -26.58 -44.58 -116.72
C ASN A 35 -26.32 -43.78 -115.42
N PHE A 36 -25.29 -44.14 -114.64
CA PHE A 36 -24.88 -43.42 -113.45
C PHE A 36 -23.36 -43.45 -113.23
N ILE A 37 -22.89 -42.51 -112.43
CA ILE A 37 -21.56 -42.46 -111.82
C ILE A 37 -21.75 -42.28 -110.32
N LEU A 38 -20.97 -42.98 -109.48
CA LEU A 38 -20.93 -42.80 -108.04
C LEU A 38 -19.48 -42.70 -107.55
N ILE A 39 -19.13 -41.66 -106.82
CA ILE A 39 -17.82 -41.49 -106.19
C ILE A 39 -17.81 -42.28 -104.87
N ASN A 40 -16.81 -43.13 -104.66
CA ASN A 40 -16.64 -43.99 -103.49
C ASN A 40 -17.91 -44.76 -103.10
N ARG A 41 -18.69 -45.25 -104.07
CA ARG A 41 -19.98 -45.93 -103.84
C ARG A 41 -21.02 -45.05 -103.14
N GLY A 42 -20.96 -43.73 -103.34
CA GLY A 42 -21.91 -42.75 -102.81
C GLY A 42 -21.55 -42.20 -101.43
N ASP A 43 -20.29 -42.30 -101.01
CA ASP A 43 -19.82 -41.65 -99.78
C ASP A 43 -19.95 -40.12 -99.89
N VAL A 44 -20.38 -39.47 -98.81
CA VAL A 44 -20.56 -38.01 -98.78
C VAL A 44 -19.24 -37.26 -98.57
N PHE A 45 -18.26 -37.90 -97.91
CA PHE A 45 -16.99 -37.27 -97.50
C PHE A 45 -15.78 -38.14 -97.83
N THR A 46 -14.63 -37.53 -98.10
CA THR A 46 -13.35 -38.23 -98.23
C THR A 46 -12.18 -37.37 -97.75
N THR A 47 -11.18 -37.99 -97.12
CA THR A 47 -9.88 -37.36 -96.82
C THR A 47 -8.84 -37.59 -97.92
N LYS A 48 -9.19 -38.43 -98.90
CA LYS A 48 -8.31 -38.88 -99.97
C LYS A 48 -8.67 -38.20 -101.29
N MET A 49 -7.66 -37.65 -101.94
CA MET A 49 -7.72 -37.16 -103.32
C MET A 49 -7.97 -38.26 -104.37
N PRO A 50 -7.32 -39.44 -104.29
CA PRO A 50 -7.71 -40.56 -105.13
C PRO A 50 -9.00 -41.19 -104.58
N VAL A 51 -10.00 -41.25 -105.44
CA VAL A 51 -11.32 -41.86 -105.21
C VAL A 51 -11.57 -42.97 -106.21
N THR A 52 -12.54 -43.84 -105.93
CA THR A 52 -12.99 -44.89 -106.83
C THR A 52 -14.36 -44.54 -107.36
N LEU A 53 -14.52 -44.47 -108.68
CA LEU A 53 -15.79 -44.22 -109.34
C LEU A 53 -16.45 -45.57 -109.66
N SER A 54 -17.68 -45.78 -109.21
CA SER A 54 -18.53 -46.89 -109.65
C SER A 54 -19.43 -46.40 -110.78
N VAL A 55 -19.28 -46.99 -111.96
CA VAL A 55 -19.91 -46.52 -113.19
C VAL A 55 -20.80 -47.60 -113.78
N SER A 56 -21.99 -47.21 -114.23
CA SER A 56 -22.92 -48.10 -114.93
C SER A 56 -23.48 -47.39 -116.14
N ALA A 57 -23.45 -48.03 -117.30
CA ALA A 57 -24.02 -47.47 -118.52
C ALA A 57 -24.58 -48.59 -119.42
N LYS A 58 -25.75 -48.38 -120.02
CA LYS A 58 -26.43 -49.37 -120.88
C LYS A 58 -26.01 -49.22 -122.34
N ASP A 59 -25.58 -50.31 -122.98
CA ASP A 59 -25.25 -50.39 -124.42
C ASP A 59 -24.12 -49.44 -124.90
N ASN A 60 -23.10 -49.14 -124.08
CA ASN A 60 -21.99 -48.22 -124.43
C ASN A 60 -20.64 -48.95 -124.56
N GLN A 61 -19.79 -48.50 -125.49
CA GLN A 61 -18.43 -49.02 -125.67
C GLN A 61 -17.36 -48.19 -124.94
N GLU A 62 -17.51 -46.87 -124.93
CA GLU A 62 -16.53 -45.95 -124.36
C GLU A 62 -17.16 -44.95 -123.39
N MET A 63 -16.37 -44.52 -122.42
CA MET A 63 -16.71 -43.49 -121.44
C MET A 63 -15.72 -42.34 -121.48
N TYR A 64 -16.18 -41.14 -121.13
CA TYR A 64 -15.37 -39.94 -121.00
C TYR A 64 -15.57 -39.40 -119.59
N ILE A 65 -14.53 -39.46 -118.75
CA ILE A 65 -14.57 -39.00 -117.36
C ILE A 65 -13.74 -37.74 -117.21
N THR A 66 -14.26 -36.74 -116.52
CA THR A 66 -13.57 -35.47 -116.30
C THR A 66 -13.99 -34.77 -115.00
N ASN A 67 -13.16 -33.84 -114.52
CA ASN A 67 -13.52 -32.86 -113.49
C ASN A 67 -14.17 -31.58 -114.09
N ASP A 68 -14.26 -31.46 -115.42
CA ASP A 68 -14.88 -30.33 -116.11
C ASP A 68 -16.42 -30.50 -116.19
N PRO A 69 -17.21 -29.57 -115.62
CA PRO A 69 -18.68 -29.67 -115.62
C PRO A 69 -19.33 -29.68 -117.00
N THR A 70 -18.60 -29.29 -118.04
CA THR A 70 -19.12 -29.28 -119.40
C THR A 70 -18.99 -30.61 -120.13
N CYS A 71 -18.21 -31.57 -119.62
CA CYS A 71 -17.79 -32.79 -120.33
C CYS A 71 -17.21 -32.52 -121.74
N LYS A 72 -16.58 -31.35 -121.96
CA LYS A 72 -15.97 -30.96 -123.25
C LYS A 72 -14.45 -30.97 -123.23
N SER A 73 -13.83 -30.90 -122.05
CA SER A 73 -12.39 -30.90 -121.88
C SER A 73 -12.01 -31.63 -120.59
N GLY A 74 -10.71 -31.79 -120.33
CA GLY A 74 -10.21 -32.34 -119.07
C GLY A 74 -10.43 -33.85 -118.86
N GLY A 75 -10.78 -34.58 -119.92
CA GLY A 75 -10.89 -36.05 -119.96
C GLY A 75 -10.49 -36.58 -121.34
N GLU A 76 -10.41 -37.91 -121.45
CA GLU A 76 -10.22 -38.62 -122.73
C GLU A 76 -11.25 -39.73 -122.84
N TRP A 77 -11.61 -40.10 -124.09
CA TRP A 77 -12.46 -41.26 -124.33
C TRP A 77 -11.64 -42.53 -124.08
N GLN A 78 -12.18 -43.43 -123.28
CA GLN A 78 -11.57 -44.70 -122.90
C GLN A 78 -12.60 -45.83 -122.92
N ASP A 79 -12.15 -47.08 -122.99
CA ASP A 79 -13.02 -48.25 -122.90
C ASP A 79 -13.84 -48.23 -121.62
N PHE A 80 -15.07 -48.72 -121.67
CA PHE A 80 -15.94 -48.78 -120.50
C PHE A 80 -15.37 -49.71 -119.41
N GLU A 81 -15.22 -49.18 -118.18
CA GLU A 81 -14.90 -49.93 -116.97
C GLU A 81 -15.91 -49.61 -115.87
N ALA A 82 -16.35 -50.63 -115.13
CA ALA A 82 -17.35 -50.48 -114.08
C ALA A 82 -16.79 -49.80 -112.80
N GLU A 83 -15.47 -49.86 -112.60
CA GLU A 83 -14.79 -49.20 -111.49
C GLU A 83 -13.52 -48.50 -111.99
N VAL A 84 -13.39 -47.20 -111.74
CA VAL A 84 -12.28 -46.38 -112.23
C VAL A 84 -11.62 -45.64 -111.07
N ALA A 85 -10.30 -45.70 -110.98
CA ALA A 85 -9.56 -44.83 -110.06
C ALA A 85 -9.49 -43.41 -110.63
N TRP A 86 -9.90 -42.41 -109.85
CA TRP A 86 -9.94 -41.02 -110.29
C TRP A 86 -9.37 -40.08 -109.24
N THR A 87 -8.77 -38.97 -109.68
CA THR A 87 -8.25 -37.93 -108.77
C THR A 87 -9.16 -36.71 -108.84
N LEU A 88 -9.70 -36.31 -107.69
CA LEU A 88 -10.57 -35.15 -107.57
C LEU A 88 -9.88 -33.85 -108.02
N GLY A 89 -10.65 -32.93 -108.59
CA GLY A 89 -10.15 -31.63 -109.06
C GLY A 89 -10.12 -30.54 -108.00
N GLN A 90 -10.84 -30.71 -106.90
CA GLN A 90 -10.98 -29.75 -105.81
C GLN A 90 -10.60 -30.40 -104.47
N THR A 91 -9.99 -29.62 -103.58
CA THR A 91 -9.60 -30.06 -102.23
C THR A 91 -10.30 -29.21 -101.18
N ASN A 92 -10.66 -29.82 -100.04
CA ASN A 92 -11.23 -29.13 -98.87
C ASN A 92 -12.53 -28.37 -99.20
N THR A 93 -13.30 -28.93 -100.13
CA THR A 93 -14.57 -28.40 -100.65
C THR A 93 -15.29 -29.50 -101.44
N GLN A 94 -16.52 -29.20 -101.90
CA GLN A 94 -17.29 -30.08 -102.78
C GLN A 94 -16.57 -30.26 -104.11
N ALA A 95 -16.25 -31.51 -104.43
CA ALA A 95 -15.60 -31.92 -105.66
C ALA A 95 -16.60 -32.70 -106.52
N PHE A 96 -16.60 -32.43 -107.82
CA PHE A 96 -17.51 -33.06 -108.77
C PHE A 96 -16.71 -33.87 -109.77
N VAL A 97 -17.22 -35.06 -110.10
CA VAL A 97 -16.72 -35.87 -111.20
C VAL A 97 -17.84 -36.09 -112.19
N TYR A 98 -17.56 -35.81 -113.46
CA TYR A 98 -18.51 -35.86 -114.56
C TYR A 98 -18.15 -37.00 -115.50
N ALA A 99 -19.17 -37.66 -116.04
CA ALA A 99 -18.99 -38.71 -117.03
C ALA A 99 -20.07 -38.63 -118.13
N LYS A 100 -19.67 -38.91 -119.36
CA LYS A 100 -20.59 -39.20 -120.48
C LYS A 100 -20.14 -40.45 -121.21
N PHE A 101 -21.06 -41.06 -121.95
CA PHE A 101 -20.87 -42.36 -122.60
C PHE A 101 -21.19 -42.24 -124.09
N ARG A 102 -20.64 -43.14 -124.91
CA ARG A 102 -21.05 -43.27 -126.32
C ARG A 102 -21.23 -44.72 -126.73
N ASP A 103 -22.20 -44.95 -127.62
CA ASP A 103 -22.46 -46.25 -128.25
C ASP A 103 -21.54 -46.52 -129.46
N GLU A 104 -21.72 -47.68 -130.12
CA GLU A 104 -20.91 -48.08 -131.28
C GLU A 104 -21.09 -47.11 -132.47
N GLU A 105 -22.23 -46.43 -132.55
CA GLU A 105 -22.56 -45.41 -133.56
C GLU A 105 -22.02 -44.02 -133.22
N GLY A 106 -21.36 -43.85 -132.07
CA GLY A 106 -20.74 -42.61 -131.61
C GLY A 106 -21.71 -41.58 -131.05
N ILE A 107 -22.93 -41.99 -130.68
CA ILE A 107 -23.95 -41.12 -130.08
C ILE A 107 -23.63 -40.92 -128.60
N GLU A 108 -23.42 -39.66 -128.19
CA GLU A 108 -23.06 -39.32 -126.81
C GLU A 108 -24.28 -39.20 -125.87
N SER A 109 -24.14 -39.69 -124.63
CA SER A 109 -25.08 -39.43 -123.54
C SER A 109 -24.97 -37.99 -123.03
N GLY A 110 -25.94 -37.58 -122.21
CA GLY A 110 -25.78 -36.40 -121.37
C GLY A 110 -24.59 -36.54 -120.42
N CYS A 111 -24.05 -35.40 -119.98
CA CYS A 111 -23.02 -35.31 -118.95
C CYS A 111 -23.68 -35.59 -117.59
N LEU A 112 -23.40 -36.77 -117.03
CA LEU A 112 -23.81 -37.18 -115.69
C LEU A 112 -22.74 -36.76 -114.70
N SER A 113 -23.11 -36.60 -113.44
CA SER A 113 -22.18 -36.22 -112.39
C SER A 113 -22.54 -36.88 -111.09
N ASP A 114 -21.53 -37.06 -110.26
CA ASP A 114 -21.67 -37.27 -108.82
C ASP A 114 -20.70 -36.36 -108.08
N ASP A 115 -20.94 -36.15 -106.80
CA ASP A 115 -20.17 -35.23 -105.98
C ASP A 115 -19.78 -35.82 -104.63
N ILE A 116 -18.64 -35.37 -104.12
CA ILE A 116 -18.11 -35.73 -102.80
C ILE A 116 -17.45 -34.51 -102.18
N ILE A 117 -17.58 -34.30 -100.87
CA ILE A 117 -16.82 -33.24 -100.20
C ILE A 117 -15.47 -33.82 -99.77
N HIS A 118 -14.39 -33.34 -100.39
CA HIS A 118 -13.04 -33.65 -99.93
C HIS A 118 -12.71 -32.78 -98.73
N ASP A 119 -12.21 -33.34 -97.64
CA ASP A 119 -11.68 -32.60 -96.50
C ASP A 119 -10.56 -33.37 -95.80
N ASN A 120 -9.35 -32.81 -95.76
CA ASN A 120 -8.19 -33.38 -95.07
C ASN A 120 -7.64 -32.49 -93.94
N LEU A 121 -8.39 -31.46 -93.54
CA LEU A 121 -7.99 -30.55 -92.48
C LEU A 121 -8.72 -30.94 -91.19
N PRO A 122 -8.00 -31.14 -90.07
CA PRO A 122 -8.66 -31.40 -88.80
C PRO A 122 -9.31 -30.13 -88.22
N PRO A 123 -10.27 -30.28 -87.29
CA PRO A 123 -10.86 -29.15 -86.56
C PRO A 123 -9.82 -28.34 -85.74
N GLU A 124 -10.07 -27.03 -85.58
CA GLU A 124 -9.34 -26.15 -84.64
C GLU A 124 -10.00 -26.18 -83.25
N LEU A 125 -9.21 -26.30 -82.17
CA LEU A 125 -9.70 -26.44 -80.79
C LEU A 125 -9.34 -25.26 -79.88
N GLU A 126 -10.24 -24.89 -78.97
CA GLU A 126 -9.99 -23.92 -77.90
C GLU A 126 -10.72 -24.32 -76.60
N ILE A 127 -10.03 -24.19 -75.45
CA ILE A 127 -10.63 -24.26 -74.10
C ILE A 127 -10.73 -22.84 -73.55
N LYS A 128 -11.96 -22.39 -73.30
CA LYS A 128 -12.31 -21.09 -72.71
C LYS A 128 -12.57 -21.21 -71.21
N ASN A 129 -12.51 -20.09 -70.50
CA ASN A 129 -12.74 -20.00 -69.05
C ASN A 129 -11.82 -20.92 -68.23
N LYS A 130 -10.55 -21.03 -68.63
CA LYS A 130 -9.56 -21.83 -67.91
C LYS A 130 -9.48 -21.39 -66.43
N PRO A 131 -9.43 -22.33 -65.47
CA PRO A 131 -9.31 -21.99 -64.06
C PRO A 131 -7.96 -21.34 -63.74
N SER A 132 -7.90 -20.62 -62.61
CA SER A 132 -6.63 -20.21 -61.99
C SER A 132 -5.80 -21.44 -61.63
N TYR A 133 -4.47 -21.30 -61.71
CA TYR A 133 -3.53 -22.39 -61.46
C TYR A 133 -3.74 -23.03 -60.08
N TYR A 134 -3.96 -22.21 -59.04
CA TYR A 134 -4.50 -22.64 -57.75
C TYR A 134 -5.94 -22.14 -57.61
N ASN A 135 -6.84 -22.99 -57.13
CA ASN A 135 -8.20 -22.59 -56.78
C ASN A 135 -8.84 -23.56 -55.78
N ASN A 136 -9.84 -23.09 -55.05
CA ASN A 136 -10.58 -23.87 -54.06
C ASN A 136 -12.00 -24.24 -54.51
N LYS A 137 -12.24 -24.33 -55.83
CA LYS A 137 -13.57 -24.65 -56.36
C LYS A 137 -13.75 -26.16 -56.49
N LYS A 138 -14.85 -26.70 -55.96
CA LYS A 138 -15.25 -28.11 -56.12
C LYS A 138 -15.92 -28.41 -57.46
N SER A 139 -16.27 -27.36 -58.20
CA SER A 139 -16.81 -27.46 -59.54
C SER A 139 -16.33 -26.31 -60.42
N LEU A 140 -16.05 -26.61 -61.67
CA LEU A 140 -15.56 -25.66 -62.67
C LEU A 140 -16.35 -25.84 -63.98
N GLY A 141 -16.72 -24.72 -64.59
CA GLY A 141 -17.28 -24.70 -65.94
C GLY A 141 -16.21 -24.35 -66.96
N LEU A 142 -16.05 -25.19 -67.98
CA LEU A 142 -15.17 -24.97 -69.12
C LEU A 142 -15.99 -24.76 -70.39
N GLY A 143 -15.62 -23.77 -71.19
CA GLY A 143 -16.20 -23.57 -72.51
C GLY A 143 -15.35 -24.30 -73.56
N LEU A 144 -15.98 -25.15 -74.38
CA LEU A 144 -15.30 -25.91 -75.42
C LEU A 144 -15.71 -25.39 -76.80
N LEU A 145 -14.71 -25.13 -77.64
CA LEU A 145 -14.94 -24.72 -79.02
C LEU A 145 -14.12 -25.61 -79.95
N ALA A 146 -14.81 -26.33 -80.83
CA ALA A 146 -14.22 -26.97 -81.98
C ALA A 146 -14.84 -26.35 -83.24
N VAL A 147 -14.00 -25.84 -84.14
CA VAL A 147 -14.44 -25.26 -85.41
C VAL A 147 -13.81 -26.05 -86.52
N ASP A 148 -14.66 -26.56 -87.41
CA ASP A 148 -14.24 -27.14 -88.67
C ASP A 148 -14.70 -26.24 -89.83
N ARG A 149 -13.87 -26.09 -90.87
CA ARG A 149 -14.14 -25.21 -92.01
C ARG A 149 -14.71 -25.93 -93.23
N GLY A 150 -14.72 -27.27 -93.24
CA GLY A 150 -15.19 -28.08 -94.35
C GLY A 150 -16.50 -28.79 -94.01
N VAL A 151 -16.40 -30.03 -93.54
CA VAL A 151 -17.53 -30.97 -93.40
C VAL A 151 -18.28 -30.85 -92.06
N GLY A 152 -17.75 -30.07 -91.13
CA GLY A 152 -18.24 -29.89 -89.78
C GLY A 152 -17.70 -30.94 -88.81
N VAL A 153 -17.79 -30.64 -87.51
CA VAL A 153 -17.35 -31.53 -86.44
C VAL A 153 -18.32 -32.72 -86.32
N ALA A 154 -17.78 -33.94 -86.29
CA ALA A 154 -18.55 -35.17 -86.10
C ALA A 154 -18.64 -35.58 -84.63
N SER A 155 -17.53 -35.50 -83.89
CA SER A 155 -17.48 -35.92 -82.50
C SER A 155 -16.52 -35.08 -81.68
N LEU A 156 -16.81 -34.99 -80.39
CA LEU A 156 -16.00 -34.34 -79.37
C LEU A 156 -15.67 -35.40 -78.30
N THR A 157 -14.43 -35.44 -77.85
CA THR A 157 -13.97 -36.34 -76.77
C THR A 157 -13.33 -35.53 -75.65
N CYS A 158 -13.77 -35.79 -74.42
CA CYS A 158 -13.39 -35.03 -73.23
C CYS A 158 -13.04 -36.02 -72.14
N GLN A 159 -11.85 -35.87 -71.57
CA GLN A 159 -11.36 -36.73 -70.52
C GLN A 159 -10.84 -35.89 -69.37
N GLN A 160 -11.17 -36.31 -68.14
CA GLN A 160 -10.64 -35.68 -66.94
C GLN A 160 -9.75 -36.65 -66.15
N GLY A 161 -8.60 -36.15 -65.73
CA GLY A 161 -7.65 -36.82 -64.84
C GLY A 161 -6.81 -37.89 -65.52
N ILE A 162 -6.04 -38.61 -64.69
CA ILE A 162 -5.19 -39.75 -65.07
C ILE A 162 -6.03 -41.03 -65.30
N HIS A 163 -7.34 -41.01 -64.96
CA HIS A 163 -8.22 -42.18 -64.86
C HIS A 163 -9.34 -42.28 -65.91
N GLY A 164 -9.26 -41.54 -67.02
CA GLY A 164 -10.07 -41.81 -68.23
C GLY A 164 -11.59 -41.65 -68.07
N GLN A 165 -12.08 -40.89 -67.08
CA GLN A 165 -13.51 -40.59 -66.99
C GLN A 165 -13.93 -39.76 -68.22
N THR A 166 -14.82 -40.35 -69.01
CA THR A 166 -15.34 -39.73 -70.24
C THR A 166 -16.59 -38.93 -69.90
N TYR A 167 -16.59 -37.65 -70.27
CA TYR A 167 -17.75 -36.76 -70.10
C TYR A 167 -18.50 -36.63 -71.42
N GLY A 168 -19.81 -36.38 -71.35
CA GLY A 168 -20.56 -35.92 -72.51
C GLY A 168 -20.00 -34.56 -72.95
N CYS A 169 -19.36 -34.51 -74.11
CA CYS A 169 -18.79 -33.28 -74.63
C CYS A 169 -19.87 -32.42 -75.27
N GLU A 170 -20.39 -31.48 -74.49
CA GLU A 170 -21.18 -30.38 -75.00
C GLU A 170 -20.29 -29.13 -75.17
N LYS A 171 -20.86 -28.06 -75.74
CA LYS A 171 -20.18 -26.76 -75.89
C LYS A 171 -19.73 -26.17 -74.54
N GLU A 172 -20.36 -26.59 -73.45
CA GLU A 172 -19.96 -26.27 -72.09
C GLU A 172 -19.90 -27.55 -71.27
N VAL A 173 -18.80 -27.74 -70.53
CA VAL A 173 -18.63 -28.89 -69.64
C VAL A 173 -18.48 -28.39 -68.22
N THR A 174 -19.32 -28.93 -67.32
CA THR A 174 -19.18 -28.71 -65.88
C THR A 174 -18.47 -29.89 -65.26
N LEU A 175 -17.28 -29.66 -64.74
CA LEU A 175 -16.55 -30.63 -63.93
C LEU A 175 -17.06 -30.52 -62.49
N SER A 176 -17.55 -31.61 -61.92
CA SER A 176 -18.02 -31.68 -60.53
C SER A 176 -17.14 -32.64 -59.72
N ASP A 177 -17.26 -32.56 -58.40
CA ASP A 177 -16.57 -33.46 -57.47
C ASP A 177 -15.05 -33.51 -57.64
N LEU A 178 -14.47 -32.38 -58.04
CA LEU A 178 -13.03 -32.20 -58.22
C LEU A 178 -12.30 -32.67 -56.96
N LYS A 179 -11.30 -33.53 -57.16
CA LYS A 179 -10.45 -34.01 -56.07
C LYS A 179 -9.33 -33.00 -55.83
N GLU A 180 -8.96 -32.89 -54.58
CA GLU A 180 -7.80 -32.11 -54.16
C GLU A 180 -6.52 -32.64 -54.82
N GLY A 181 -5.61 -31.72 -55.15
CA GLY A 181 -4.38 -31.99 -55.88
C GLY A 181 -4.48 -31.60 -57.36
N GLU A 182 -3.55 -32.15 -58.15
CA GLU A 182 -3.43 -31.84 -59.56
C GLU A 182 -4.58 -32.43 -60.38
N ASN A 183 -5.21 -31.60 -61.20
CA ASN A 183 -6.29 -31.94 -62.10
C ASN A 183 -5.92 -31.52 -63.52
N THR A 184 -6.13 -32.42 -64.49
CA THR A 184 -5.92 -32.14 -65.91
C THR A 184 -7.17 -32.49 -66.71
N PHE A 185 -7.54 -31.64 -67.64
CA PHE A 185 -8.65 -31.85 -68.57
C PHE A 185 -8.13 -31.86 -70.01
N TYR A 186 -8.52 -32.88 -70.78
CA TYR A 186 -8.16 -33.07 -72.19
C TYR A 186 -9.38 -32.88 -73.09
N PHE A 187 -9.17 -32.24 -74.24
CA PHE A 187 -10.19 -31.98 -75.26
C PHE A 187 -9.68 -32.35 -76.65
N GLU A 188 -10.47 -33.17 -77.35
CA GLU A 188 -10.19 -33.68 -78.69
C GLU A 188 -11.46 -33.58 -79.56
N ALA A 189 -11.30 -33.48 -80.87
CA ALA A 189 -12.41 -33.53 -81.83
C ALA A 189 -12.02 -34.27 -83.12
N GLU A 190 -13.04 -34.81 -83.78
CA GLU A 190 -12.96 -35.43 -85.10
C GLU A 190 -14.04 -34.83 -86.00
N ASP A 191 -13.71 -34.53 -87.26
CA ASP A 191 -14.69 -34.06 -88.27
C ASP A 191 -15.45 -35.20 -88.94
N ARG A 192 -16.39 -34.88 -89.85
CA ARG A 192 -17.19 -35.90 -90.56
C ARG A 192 -16.43 -36.65 -91.67
N ALA A 193 -15.24 -36.21 -92.05
CA ALA A 193 -14.35 -36.91 -92.98
C ALA A 193 -13.40 -37.86 -92.23
N GLY A 194 -13.28 -37.73 -90.90
CA GLY A 194 -12.45 -38.56 -90.03
C GLY A 194 -11.09 -37.92 -89.68
N ASN A 195 -10.89 -36.62 -89.93
CA ASN A 195 -9.67 -35.92 -89.52
C ASN A 195 -9.71 -35.62 -88.01
N LYS A 196 -8.62 -35.95 -87.31
CA LYS A 196 -8.49 -35.77 -85.85
C LYS A 196 -7.63 -34.58 -85.50
N ALA A 197 -8.14 -33.71 -84.64
CA ALA A 197 -7.38 -32.58 -84.09
C ALA A 197 -6.30 -33.04 -83.10
N GLN A 198 -5.24 -32.24 -82.97
CA GLN A 198 -4.23 -32.45 -81.91
C GLN A 198 -4.87 -32.17 -80.54
N PRO A 199 -4.81 -33.11 -79.57
CA PRO A 199 -5.41 -32.92 -78.26
C PRO A 199 -4.86 -31.69 -77.53
N ILE A 200 -5.74 -30.86 -76.96
CA ILE A 200 -5.34 -29.75 -76.07
C ILE A 200 -5.74 -30.04 -74.63
N SER A 201 -5.03 -29.46 -73.67
CA SER A 201 -5.31 -29.66 -72.25
C SER A 201 -5.16 -28.40 -71.40
N THR A 202 -5.72 -28.44 -70.19
CA THR A 202 -5.50 -27.45 -69.13
C THR A 202 -5.30 -28.17 -67.80
N THR A 203 -4.38 -27.68 -66.98
CA THR A 203 -4.02 -28.25 -65.69
C THR A 203 -4.14 -27.20 -64.59
N TRP A 204 -4.63 -27.60 -63.42
CA TRP A 204 -4.72 -26.77 -62.21
C TRP A 204 -4.58 -27.62 -60.96
N ILE A 205 -4.30 -26.99 -59.83
CA ILE A 205 -4.30 -27.61 -58.51
C ILE A 205 -5.56 -27.15 -57.78
N ALA A 206 -6.41 -28.11 -57.43
CA ALA A 206 -7.54 -27.87 -56.55
C ALA A 206 -7.06 -28.04 -55.10
N ASP A 207 -7.21 -27.00 -54.29
CA ASP A 207 -6.78 -26.99 -52.90
C ASP A 207 -7.94 -26.53 -52.01
N TYR A 208 -8.37 -27.42 -51.12
CA TYR A 208 -9.47 -27.16 -50.19
C TYR A 208 -8.99 -27.14 -48.74
N THR A 209 -7.71 -27.42 -48.53
CA THR A 209 -7.13 -27.50 -47.20
C THR A 209 -6.87 -26.07 -46.73
N LEU A 210 -7.24 -25.79 -45.48
CA LEU A 210 -6.95 -24.47 -44.91
C LEU A 210 -5.46 -24.41 -44.56
N PRO A 211 -4.78 -23.28 -44.82
CA PRO A 211 -3.43 -23.08 -44.32
C PRO A 211 -3.38 -23.12 -42.79
N LEU A 212 -2.23 -23.45 -42.23
CA LEU A 212 -1.95 -23.37 -40.79
C LEU A 212 -1.15 -22.12 -40.46
N VAL A 213 -1.38 -21.53 -39.29
CA VAL A 213 -0.63 -20.38 -38.78
C VAL A 213 -0.13 -20.64 -37.38
N LYS A 214 1.12 -20.26 -37.12
CA LYS A 214 1.77 -20.42 -35.82
C LYS A 214 2.44 -19.12 -35.38
N ILE A 215 2.19 -18.71 -34.14
CA ILE A 215 2.93 -17.62 -33.50
C ILE A 215 4.26 -18.17 -32.99
N GLU A 216 5.37 -17.63 -33.47
CA GLU A 216 6.74 -18.11 -33.17
C GLU A 216 7.40 -17.33 -32.03
N SER A 217 7.12 -16.04 -31.92
CA SER A 217 7.63 -15.19 -30.84
C SER A 217 6.58 -14.16 -30.46
N GLN A 218 6.45 -13.92 -29.15
CA GLN A 218 5.42 -13.07 -28.57
C GLN A 218 5.93 -12.40 -27.28
N PRO A 219 5.31 -11.27 -26.85
CA PRO A 219 5.61 -10.63 -25.57
C PRO A 219 5.41 -11.55 -24.37
N GLU A 220 6.09 -11.26 -23.26
CA GLU A 220 5.75 -11.83 -21.96
C GLU A 220 4.29 -11.51 -21.62
N LYS A 221 3.64 -12.39 -20.83
CA LYS A 221 2.21 -12.25 -20.50
C LYS A 221 1.91 -10.93 -19.78
N TRP A 222 2.87 -10.43 -18.99
CA TRP A 222 2.84 -9.14 -18.33
C TRP A 222 4.13 -8.38 -18.66
N SER A 223 4.04 -7.09 -18.98
CA SER A 223 5.22 -6.26 -19.26
C SER A 223 5.01 -4.81 -18.87
N SER A 224 6.09 -4.13 -18.44
CA SER A 224 6.12 -2.67 -18.27
C SER A 224 6.55 -1.92 -19.54
N LYS A 225 6.96 -2.63 -20.58
CA LYS A 225 7.41 -2.05 -21.85
C LYS A 225 6.22 -1.79 -22.77
N SER A 226 6.23 -0.66 -23.47
CA SER A 226 5.19 -0.29 -24.45
C SER A 226 5.43 -0.85 -25.86
N ASP A 227 6.65 -1.33 -26.12
CA ASP A 227 7.12 -1.68 -27.45
C ASP A 227 7.35 -3.18 -27.53
N HIS A 228 6.69 -3.80 -28.51
CA HIS A 228 6.59 -5.25 -28.64
C HIS A 228 6.62 -5.69 -30.09
N LYS A 229 6.98 -6.96 -30.29
CA LYS A 229 7.01 -7.58 -31.61
C LYS A 229 6.43 -8.98 -31.51
N ILE A 230 5.58 -9.32 -32.49
CA ILE A 230 5.09 -10.69 -32.69
C ILE A 230 5.55 -11.16 -34.07
N THR A 231 6.15 -12.35 -34.12
CA THR A 231 6.53 -13.03 -35.37
C THR A 231 5.73 -14.31 -35.52
N TYR A 232 5.35 -14.63 -36.74
CA TYR A 232 4.52 -15.79 -37.05
C TYR A 232 4.90 -16.39 -38.40
N SER A 233 4.57 -17.65 -38.55
CA SER A 233 4.78 -18.45 -39.75
C SER A 233 3.44 -19.01 -40.23
N GLY A 234 3.39 -19.36 -41.51
CA GLY A 234 2.25 -19.99 -42.15
C GLY A 234 2.74 -21.12 -43.01
N GLU A 235 2.01 -22.23 -43.00
CA GLU A 235 2.33 -23.43 -43.75
C GLU A 235 1.10 -23.88 -44.52
N ASP A 236 1.29 -24.20 -45.79
CA ASP A 236 0.30 -24.85 -46.63
C ASP A 236 1.01 -25.88 -47.53
N ALA A 237 0.36 -27.02 -47.76
CA ALA A 237 0.97 -28.18 -48.39
C ALA A 237 0.89 -28.18 -49.92
N LEU A 238 -0.06 -27.47 -50.53
CA LEU A 238 -0.37 -27.57 -51.96
C LEU A 238 -0.16 -26.26 -52.71
N SER A 239 -0.77 -25.18 -52.24
CA SER A 239 -0.77 -23.89 -52.92
C SER A 239 0.18 -22.87 -52.28
N GLY A 240 0.63 -23.11 -51.05
CA GLY A 240 1.53 -22.23 -50.32
C GLY A 240 0.84 -20.94 -49.84
N ILE A 241 1.51 -20.18 -48.99
CA ILE A 241 0.92 -18.96 -48.41
C ILE A 241 0.98 -17.78 -49.39
N GLU A 242 -0.16 -17.15 -49.66
CA GLU A 242 -0.28 -15.90 -50.41
C GLU A 242 0.00 -14.68 -49.52
N GLY A 243 -0.54 -14.67 -48.30
CA GLY A 243 -0.34 -13.55 -47.39
C GLY A 243 -0.90 -13.77 -45.99
N PHE A 244 -0.56 -12.84 -45.10
CA PHE A 244 -1.09 -12.81 -43.74
C PHE A 244 -2.03 -11.62 -43.56
N PHE A 245 -3.01 -11.82 -42.68
CA PHE A 245 -3.92 -10.80 -42.23
C PHE A 245 -3.89 -10.74 -40.71
N CYS A 246 -3.73 -9.55 -40.16
CA CYS A 246 -3.53 -9.32 -38.74
C CYS A 246 -4.62 -8.41 -38.16
N SER A 247 -4.94 -8.65 -36.90
CA SER A 247 -5.87 -7.86 -36.10
C SER A 247 -5.23 -7.50 -34.75
N HIS A 248 -5.45 -6.28 -34.29
CA HIS A 248 -5.05 -5.80 -32.97
C HIS A 248 -6.26 -5.26 -32.21
N ASN A 249 -6.50 -5.76 -31.00
CA ASN A 249 -7.61 -5.40 -30.12
C ASN A 249 -8.96 -5.45 -30.84
N THR A 250 -9.25 -6.57 -31.53
CA THR A 250 -10.51 -6.83 -32.25
C THR A 250 -10.79 -5.93 -33.46
N LYS A 251 -9.81 -5.11 -33.89
CA LYS A 251 -9.92 -4.33 -35.13
C LYS A 251 -10.08 -5.27 -36.35
N PRO A 252 -10.68 -4.79 -37.45
CA PRO A 252 -10.76 -5.58 -38.69
C PRO A 252 -9.38 -6.07 -39.15
N PHE A 253 -9.36 -7.28 -39.70
CA PHE A 253 -8.15 -7.87 -40.26
C PHE A 253 -7.63 -7.04 -41.44
N THR A 254 -6.34 -6.71 -41.42
CA THR A 254 -5.63 -6.00 -42.51
C THR A 254 -4.40 -6.77 -42.94
N SER A 255 -3.98 -6.59 -44.19
CA SER A 255 -2.77 -7.26 -44.70
C SER A 255 -1.54 -6.89 -43.88
N CYS A 256 -0.75 -7.89 -43.51
CA CYS A 256 0.47 -7.75 -42.74
C CYS A 256 1.59 -8.60 -43.32
N LYS A 257 2.83 -8.29 -42.92
CA LYS A 257 4.02 -9.10 -43.26
C LYS A 257 4.13 -10.30 -42.32
N ASN A 258 5.27 -10.97 -42.28
CA ASN A 258 5.60 -12.06 -41.36
C ASN A 258 5.97 -11.62 -39.92
N GLU A 259 5.98 -10.30 -39.66
CA GLU A 259 6.09 -9.75 -38.32
C GLU A 259 5.19 -8.53 -38.16
N THR A 260 4.69 -8.32 -36.93
CA THR A 260 3.96 -7.11 -36.53
C THR A 260 4.67 -6.45 -35.33
N LYS A 261 4.94 -5.15 -35.45
CA LYS A 261 5.53 -4.32 -34.40
C LYS A 261 4.48 -3.42 -33.79
N PHE A 262 4.48 -3.34 -32.47
CA PHE A 262 3.66 -2.43 -31.69
C PHE A 262 4.58 -1.45 -30.97
N ASN A 263 4.24 -0.17 -31.02
CA ASN A 263 4.97 0.90 -30.34
C ASN A 263 4.00 1.71 -29.51
N ASN A 264 4.46 2.24 -28.39
CA ASN A 264 3.68 3.15 -27.53
C ASN A 264 2.32 2.56 -27.13
N LEU A 265 2.26 1.26 -26.85
CA LEU A 265 1.04 0.66 -26.34
C LEU A 265 0.69 1.22 -24.97
N ASP A 266 -0.60 1.50 -24.76
CA ASP A 266 -1.14 1.98 -23.49
C ASP A 266 -1.14 0.87 -22.42
N GLU A 267 -1.36 1.25 -21.16
CA GLU A 267 -1.61 0.28 -20.10
C GLU A 267 -2.92 -0.47 -20.36
N GLY A 268 -2.93 -1.76 -20.03
CA GLY A 268 -4.12 -2.60 -20.15
C GLY A 268 -3.90 -3.88 -20.95
N THR A 269 -5.01 -4.46 -21.41
CA THR A 269 -5.01 -5.74 -22.12
C THR A 269 -4.87 -5.52 -23.61
N HIS A 270 -3.96 -6.26 -24.25
CA HIS A 270 -3.77 -6.27 -25.69
C HIS A 270 -3.94 -7.66 -26.26
N THR A 271 -4.67 -7.74 -27.36
CA THR A 271 -4.90 -8.99 -28.09
C THR A 271 -4.46 -8.84 -29.53
N PHE A 272 -3.67 -9.80 -30.00
CA PHE A 272 -3.28 -9.94 -31.39
C PHE A 272 -3.90 -11.20 -31.97
N ALA A 273 -4.36 -11.12 -33.22
CA ALA A 273 -4.77 -12.29 -33.98
C ALA A 273 -4.19 -12.22 -35.39
N VAL A 274 -3.80 -13.37 -35.93
CA VAL A 274 -3.26 -13.51 -37.28
C VAL A 274 -3.88 -14.72 -37.98
N MET A 275 -4.22 -14.54 -39.25
CA MET A 275 -4.63 -15.61 -40.16
C MET A 275 -3.79 -15.55 -41.44
N ALA A 276 -3.68 -16.67 -42.14
CA ALA A 276 -3.03 -16.76 -43.44
C ALA A 276 -4.05 -17.10 -44.51
N MET A 277 -3.80 -16.62 -45.72
CA MET A 277 -4.50 -17.00 -46.93
C MET A 277 -3.52 -17.72 -47.85
N ASP A 278 -3.94 -18.85 -48.41
CA ASP A 278 -3.16 -19.59 -49.40
C ASP A 278 -3.40 -19.04 -50.82
N GLN A 279 -2.65 -19.52 -51.82
CA GLN A 279 -2.81 -19.09 -53.22
C GLN A 279 -4.11 -19.60 -53.87
N ALA A 280 -4.83 -20.53 -53.25
CA ALA A 280 -6.12 -21.03 -53.69
C ALA A 280 -7.31 -20.20 -53.13
N GLY A 281 -7.04 -19.29 -52.19
CA GLY A 281 -8.01 -18.41 -51.53
C GLY A 281 -8.61 -18.98 -50.24
N ASN A 282 -8.06 -20.05 -49.67
CA ASN A 282 -8.48 -20.58 -48.37
C ASN A 282 -7.87 -19.76 -47.23
N ASN A 283 -8.64 -19.51 -46.18
CA ASN A 283 -8.21 -18.75 -45.01
C ASN A 283 -8.07 -19.67 -43.79
N SER A 284 -6.95 -19.54 -43.07
CA SER A 284 -6.71 -20.28 -41.83
C SER A 284 -7.71 -19.88 -40.72
N LEU A 285 -7.83 -20.73 -39.70
CA LEU A 285 -8.33 -20.26 -38.41
C LEU A 285 -7.34 -19.21 -37.83
N PRO A 286 -7.82 -18.18 -37.12
CA PRO A 286 -6.94 -17.18 -36.53
C PRO A 286 -6.18 -17.75 -35.34
N ALA A 287 -4.85 -17.61 -35.33
CA ALA A 287 -4.04 -17.78 -34.14
C ALA A 287 -4.06 -16.48 -33.32
N SER A 288 -4.35 -16.56 -32.02
CA SER A 288 -4.45 -15.38 -31.16
C SER A 288 -3.53 -15.45 -29.94
N TYR A 289 -3.09 -14.29 -29.49
CA TYR A 289 -2.31 -14.11 -28.26
C TYR A 289 -2.73 -12.86 -27.52
N THR A 290 -2.82 -12.95 -26.20
CA THR A 290 -3.19 -11.84 -25.32
C THR A 290 -2.09 -11.62 -24.29
N TRP A 291 -1.68 -10.37 -24.13
CA TRP A 291 -0.74 -9.93 -23.10
C TRP A 291 -1.25 -8.65 -22.43
N HIS A 292 -0.64 -8.30 -21.32
CA HIS A 292 -1.00 -7.14 -20.51
C HIS A 292 0.20 -6.22 -20.35
N ILE A 293 -0.06 -4.92 -20.45
CA ILE A 293 0.90 -3.88 -20.13
C ILE A 293 0.50 -3.26 -18.80
N ASP A 294 1.47 -3.14 -17.90
CA ASP A 294 1.34 -2.50 -16.60
C ASP A 294 2.49 -1.51 -16.38
N LYS A 295 2.18 -0.23 -16.39
CA LYS A 295 3.15 0.86 -16.20
C LYS A 295 3.02 1.51 -14.83
N THR A 296 2.06 1.07 -14.03
CA THR A 296 1.67 1.74 -12.80
C THR A 296 2.34 1.04 -11.64
N ALA A 297 3.08 1.79 -10.82
CA ALA A 297 3.66 1.25 -9.61
C ALA A 297 2.59 0.95 -8.55
N PRO A 298 2.81 -0.04 -7.66
CA PRO A 298 1.91 -0.32 -6.55
C PRO A 298 1.60 0.93 -5.72
N LEU A 299 0.34 1.11 -5.34
CA LEU A 299 -0.04 2.14 -4.37
C LEU A 299 0.41 1.72 -2.96
N VAL A 300 1.10 2.61 -2.25
CA VAL A 300 1.42 2.48 -0.83
C VAL A 300 0.78 3.67 -0.12
N ALA A 301 0.00 3.41 0.93
CA ALA A 301 -0.70 4.46 1.68
C ALA A 301 -0.67 4.19 3.18
N TRP A 302 -0.52 5.25 3.96
CA TRP A 302 -0.72 5.20 5.41
C TRP A 302 -2.20 5.14 5.74
N THR A 303 -2.57 4.25 6.65
CA THR A 303 -3.91 4.22 7.28
C THR A 303 -3.88 4.82 8.68
N GLU A 304 -2.71 4.82 9.32
CA GLU A 304 -2.46 5.46 10.62
C GLU A 304 -0.99 5.84 10.71
N THR A 305 -0.69 7.04 11.21
CA THR A 305 0.69 7.48 11.45
C THR A 305 0.84 8.04 12.87
N PRO A 306 1.95 7.77 13.56
CA PRO A 306 2.24 8.37 14.85
C PRO A 306 2.69 9.82 14.66
N ALA A 307 2.28 10.68 15.61
CA ALA A 307 2.85 12.01 15.81
C ALA A 307 3.95 11.96 16.88
N ASP A 308 4.72 13.04 17.01
CA ASP A 308 5.68 13.18 18.10
C ASP A 308 4.97 13.12 19.46
N HIS A 309 5.51 12.36 20.39
CA HIS A 309 4.93 12.16 21.72
C HIS A 309 5.99 11.73 22.74
N TYR A 310 5.62 11.77 24.02
CA TYR A 310 6.47 11.30 25.10
C TYR A 310 6.52 9.76 25.19
N ASN A 311 7.58 9.21 25.78
CA ASN A 311 7.81 7.78 26.03
C ASN A 311 6.87 7.13 27.07
N ASN A 312 5.62 7.59 27.18
CA ASN A 312 4.62 7.02 28.09
C ASN A 312 3.65 6.02 27.43
N LYS A 313 3.78 5.81 26.11
CA LYS A 313 2.99 4.84 25.33
C LYS A 313 3.71 4.48 24.03
N PRO A 314 3.48 3.28 23.45
CA PRO A 314 4.07 2.88 22.17
C PRO A 314 3.51 3.70 20.99
N SER A 315 4.27 3.77 19.89
CA SER A 315 3.78 4.27 18.61
C SER A 315 3.02 3.20 17.85
N LYS A 316 2.02 3.61 17.07
CA LYS A 316 1.36 2.75 16.08
C LYS A 316 1.48 3.36 14.69
N ILE A 317 1.87 2.54 13.72
CA ILE A 317 1.89 2.92 12.30
C ILE A 317 1.25 1.82 11.46
N SER A 318 0.29 2.19 10.63
CA SER A 318 -0.49 1.25 9.82
C SER A 318 -0.44 1.65 8.36
N TYR A 319 -0.34 0.66 7.47
CA TYR A 319 -0.23 0.89 6.03
C TYR A 319 -1.01 -0.14 5.21
N VAL A 320 -1.29 0.21 3.96
CA VAL A 320 -1.83 -0.69 2.94
C VAL A 320 -1.07 -0.53 1.64
N VAL A 321 -0.86 -1.65 0.95
CA VAL A 321 -0.21 -1.77 -0.34
C VAL A 321 -1.16 -2.51 -1.28
N SER A 322 -1.39 -1.95 -2.46
CA SER A 322 -2.25 -2.55 -3.47
C SER A 322 -1.70 -2.32 -4.86
N ASP A 323 -1.91 -3.29 -5.75
CA ASP A 323 -1.64 -3.16 -7.18
C ASP A 323 -2.89 -3.51 -7.97
N SER A 324 -3.24 -2.70 -8.97
CA SER A 324 -4.48 -2.84 -9.74
C SER A 324 -4.35 -3.69 -11.01
N PHE A 325 -3.13 -4.06 -11.41
CA PHE A 325 -2.86 -4.73 -12.69
C PHE A 325 -2.07 -6.01 -12.51
N SER A 326 -0.73 -5.96 -12.54
CA SER A 326 0.11 -7.15 -12.56
C SER A 326 0.17 -7.87 -11.22
N GLY A 327 -0.23 -7.22 -10.13
CA GLY A 327 -0.20 -7.75 -8.78
C GLY A 327 1.16 -7.54 -8.11
N LEU A 328 1.19 -7.75 -6.79
CA LEU A 328 2.38 -7.52 -5.98
C LEU A 328 3.38 -8.67 -6.11
N LYS A 329 4.66 -8.35 -6.30
CA LYS A 329 5.78 -9.28 -6.26
C LYS A 329 6.46 -9.29 -4.90
N THR A 330 6.77 -8.10 -4.36
CA THR A 330 7.40 -7.96 -3.05
C THR A 330 6.86 -6.75 -2.31
N VAL A 331 6.76 -6.88 -0.98
CA VAL A 331 6.55 -5.76 -0.06
C VAL A 331 7.60 -5.90 1.05
N GLN A 332 8.41 -4.86 1.23
CA GLN A 332 9.46 -4.78 2.22
C GLN A 332 9.21 -3.58 3.13
N CYS A 333 9.38 -3.81 4.42
CA CYS A 333 9.26 -2.77 5.43
C CYS A 333 10.61 -2.57 6.09
N ARG A 334 10.99 -1.31 6.28
CA ARG A 334 12.20 -0.92 6.98
C ARG A 334 11.83 -0.10 8.19
N LEU A 335 12.18 -0.58 9.38
CA LEU A 335 12.15 0.22 10.60
C LEU A 335 13.60 0.57 10.96
N ASN A 336 13.93 1.85 10.89
CA ASN A 336 15.29 2.38 10.98
C ASN A 336 16.22 1.72 9.94
N ASP A 337 17.12 0.82 10.35
CA ASP A 337 18.05 0.13 9.46
C ASP A 337 17.66 -1.33 9.15
N ASN A 338 16.61 -1.86 9.80
CA ASN A 338 16.21 -3.26 9.67
C ASN A 338 15.16 -3.43 8.57
N ILE A 339 15.54 -4.05 7.46
CA ILE A 339 14.66 -4.39 6.34
C ILE A 339 14.14 -5.82 6.49
N GLN A 340 12.83 -6.00 6.38
CA GLN A 340 12.19 -7.31 6.39
C GLN A 340 11.00 -7.39 5.41
N PRO A 341 10.67 -8.58 4.89
CA PRO A 341 9.40 -8.79 4.19
C PRO A 341 8.22 -8.49 5.11
N CYS A 342 7.18 -7.85 4.59
CA CYS A 342 5.98 -7.54 5.37
C CYS A 342 4.71 -7.78 4.54
N PRO A 343 3.55 -8.00 5.19
CA PRO A 343 2.30 -8.19 4.47
C PRO A 343 1.88 -6.92 3.70
N ALA A 344 0.99 -7.08 2.71
CA ALA A 344 0.43 -5.96 1.96
C ALA A 344 -0.38 -4.98 2.84
N GLN A 345 -0.86 -5.42 4.00
CA GLN A 345 -1.47 -4.55 5.01
C GLN A 345 -1.02 -4.99 6.39
N SER A 346 -0.55 -4.05 7.21
CA SER A 346 -0.14 -4.35 8.58
C SER A 346 -0.20 -3.12 9.48
N THR A 347 -0.21 -3.38 10.79
CA THR A 347 0.00 -2.40 11.85
C THR A 347 1.25 -2.79 12.61
N ILE A 348 2.19 -1.85 12.73
CA ILE A 348 3.44 -2.02 13.47
C ILE A 348 3.35 -1.19 14.74
N GLU A 349 3.60 -1.84 15.87
CA GLU A 349 3.79 -1.16 17.16
C GLU A 349 5.28 -1.00 17.42
N VAL A 350 5.68 0.19 17.86
CA VAL A 350 7.08 0.51 18.18
C VAL A 350 7.17 0.86 19.66
N ASP A 351 8.08 0.18 20.36
CA ASP A 351 8.30 0.37 21.79
C ASP A 351 8.61 1.84 22.13
N PRO A 352 8.17 2.33 23.30
CA PRO A 352 8.30 3.72 23.71
C PRO A 352 9.72 4.11 24.14
N MET A 353 10.75 3.72 23.39
CA MET A 353 12.12 4.16 23.69
C MET A 353 12.37 5.55 23.10
N PRO A 354 12.92 6.51 23.85
CA PRO A 354 13.26 7.82 23.31
C PRO A 354 14.20 7.72 22.10
N GLY A 355 13.89 8.46 21.05
CA GLY A 355 14.67 8.41 19.82
C GLY A 355 13.93 8.94 18.60
N GLN A 356 14.67 9.00 17.50
CA GLN A 356 14.13 9.30 16.18
C GLN A 356 13.82 7.97 15.47
N TYR A 357 12.60 7.85 14.97
CA TYR A 357 12.15 6.66 14.26
C TYR A 357 11.79 6.99 12.82
N ARG A 358 12.12 6.06 11.94
CA ARG A 358 11.82 6.14 10.52
C ARG A 358 11.27 4.80 10.06
N PHE A 359 10.09 4.82 9.46
CA PHE A 359 9.48 3.64 8.86
C PHE A 359 9.29 3.86 7.36
N THR A 360 9.83 2.94 6.56
CA THR A 360 9.74 2.95 5.09
C THR A 360 9.00 1.69 4.63
N VAL A 361 8.03 1.83 3.74
CA VAL A 361 7.38 0.72 3.03
C VAL A 361 7.78 0.80 1.56
N MET A 362 8.31 -0.29 1.03
CA MET A 362 8.78 -0.42 -0.35
C MET A 362 8.01 -1.57 -1.02
N ALA A 363 7.45 -1.34 -2.20
CA ALA A 363 6.74 -2.37 -2.94
C ALA A 363 7.24 -2.47 -4.39
N GLU A 364 7.20 -3.68 -4.93
CA GLU A 364 7.49 -4.00 -6.33
C GLU A 364 6.37 -4.90 -6.86
N ASP A 365 5.86 -4.63 -8.06
CA ASP A 365 4.87 -5.46 -8.76
C ASP A 365 5.53 -6.60 -9.58
N LEU A 366 4.72 -7.42 -10.27
CA LEU A 366 5.23 -8.55 -11.07
C LEU A 366 6.03 -8.11 -12.32
N VAL A 367 5.90 -6.86 -12.76
CA VAL A 367 6.60 -6.32 -13.96
C VAL A 367 7.76 -5.37 -13.62
N GLY A 368 8.06 -5.20 -12.33
CA GLY A 368 9.19 -4.46 -11.80
C GLY A 368 8.94 -2.97 -11.53
N ASN A 369 7.70 -2.47 -11.61
CA ASN A 369 7.39 -1.11 -11.16
C ASN A 369 7.48 -1.06 -9.64
N LYS A 370 7.99 0.06 -9.10
CA LYS A 370 8.33 0.21 -7.69
C LYS A 370 7.72 1.46 -7.08
N SER A 371 7.34 1.35 -5.81
CA SER A 371 6.89 2.48 -5.00
C SER A 371 7.55 2.45 -3.62
N THR A 372 7.68 3.62 -3.00
CA THR A 372 8.28 3.77 -1.67
C THR A 372 7.58 4.91 -0.95
N LEU A 373 7.20 4.66 0.31
CA LEU A 373 6.61 5.66 1.20
C LEU A 373 7.34 5.63 2.54
N GLU A 374 7.63 6.81 3.10
CA GLU A 374 8.37 6.96 4.36
C GLU A 374 7.63 7.89 5.32
N HIS A 375 7.69 7.58 6.61
CA HIS A 375 7.21 8.42 7.71
C HIS A 375 8.25 8.45 8.83
N SER A 376 8.39 9.60 9.49
CA SER A 376 9.29 9.77 10.63
C SER A 376 8.55 10.44 11.79
N TRP A 377 8.90 10.04 13.01
CA TRP A 377 8.38 10.61 14.25
C TRP A 377 9.44 10.52 15.35
N GLN A 378 9.25 11.33 16.39
CA GLN A 378 10.10 11.34 17.58
C GLN A 378 9.35 10.81 18.81
N ILE A 379 10.01 9.93 19.55
CA ILE A 379 9.63 9.60 20.93
C ILE A 379 10.52 10.42 21.86
N ILE A 380 9.91 11.29 22.65
CA ILE A 380 10.58 12.25 23.52
C ILE A 380 10.68 11.64 24.92
N ASP A 381 11.86 11.73 25.54
CA ASP A 381 11.98 11.38 26.95
C ASP A 381 11.15 12.35 27.79
N ARG A 382 10.14 11.84 28.49
CA ARG A 382 9.27 12.59 29.42
C ARG A 382 10.02 13.13 30.62
N PHE A 383 11.22 12.62 30.87
CA PHE A 383 12.06 12.99 31.98
C PHE A 383 13.16 13.97 31.55
N LYS A 384 13.56 14.84 32.48
CA LYS A 384 14.75 15.69 32.41
C LYS A 384 15.60 15.43 33.65
N ASP A 385 16.91 15.38 33.47
CA ASP A 385 17.84 15.30 34.57
C ASP A 385 18.13 16.73 35.07
N MET A 386 18.20 16.89 36.38
CA MET A 386 18.42 18.13 37.12
C MET A 386 19.71 18.02 37.91
N ASP A 387 20.44 19.12 38.01
CA ASP A 387 21.58 19.29 38.89
C ASP A 387 21.41 20.63 39.60
N GLN A 388 20.96 20.58 40.85
CA GLN A 388 20.69 21.76 41.66
C GLN A 388 21.84 21.97 42.65
N HIS A 389 22.39 23.17 42.66
CA HIS A 389 23.49 23.51 43.56
C HIS A 389 22.94 23.97 44.91
N LEU A 390 23.47 23.40 45.99
CA LEU A 390 23.20 23.79 47.37
C LEU A 390 24.50 24.26 48.02
N SER A 391 24.54 25.51 48.46
CA SER A 391 25.71 26.09 49.12
C SER A 391 25.38 26.30 50.60
N LEU A 392 26.15 25.67 51.48
CA LEU A 392 25.95 25.67 52.92
C LEU A 392 27.19 26.26 53.61
N ASP A 393 26.96 27.05 54.64
CA ASP A 393 27.98 27.54 55.56
C ASP A 393 27.67 27.07 57.00
N ASP A 394 28.58 27.34 57.94
CA ASP A 394 28.40 26.96 59.35
C ASP A 394 27.10 27.55 59.95
N SER A 395 26.67 28.71 59.44
CA SER A 395 25.46 29.39 59.91
C SER A 395 24.16 28.79 59.36
N SER A 396 24.25 27.90 58.38
CA SER A 396 23.09 27.25 57.74
C SER A 396 22.35 26.29 58.68
N PHE A 397 22.97 25.90 59.80
CA PHE A 397 22.39 25.04 60.84
C PHE A 397 22.17 25.77 62.17
N ASP A 398 22.21 27.11 62.14
CA ASP A 398 21.88 27.94 63.29
C ASP A 398 20.37 27.90 63.58
N VAL A 399 19.97 27.66 64.83
CA VAL A 399 18.57 27.74 65.25
C VAL A 399 18.41 28.38 66.63
N ASP A 400 17.46 29.28 66.80
CA ASP A 400 17.14 29.90 68.09
C ASP A 400 15.92 29.21 68.69
N VAL A 401 15.97 28.83 69.97
CA VAL A 401 14.86 28.16 70.67
C VAL A 401 14.51 28.92 71.94
N LEU A 402 13.28 29.41 72.02
CA LEU A 402 12.76 30.14 73.17
C LEU A 402 11.79 29.25 73.95
N PHE A 403 12.14 28.89 75.17
CA PHE A 403 11.16 28.30 76.10
C PHE A 403 10.38 29.41 76.79
N VAL A 404 9.05 29.33 76.73
CA VAL A 404 8.14 30.24 77.40
C VAL A 404 7.40 29.42 78.45
N VAL A 405 7.73 29.65 79.72
CA VAL A 405 7.29 28.78 80.81
C VAL A 405 6.32 29.52 81.71
N ASP A 406 5.15 28.92 81.90
CA ASP A 406 4.18 29.36 82.87
C ASP A 406 4.66 29.11 84.30
N ASN A 407 4.91 30.21 85.01
CA ASN A 407 5.44 30.23 86.38
C ASN A 407 4.35 30.48 87.43
N SER A 408 3.09 30.25 87.08
CA SER A 408 1.95 30.34 87.99
C SER A 408 1.94 29.22 89.05
N GLY A 409 1.04 29.37 90.02
CA GLY A 409 0.85 28.46 91.14
C GLY A 409 0.55 27.01 90.75
N SER A 410 -0.17 26.82 89.64
CA SER A 410 -0.68 25.53 89.18
C SER A 410 0.39 24.69 88.47
N MET A 411 1.40 25.32 87.88
CA MET A 411 2.33 24.68 86.94
C MET A 411 3.51 23.93 87.56
N ALA A 412 3.52 23.73 88.88
CA ALA A 412 4.66 23.17 89.61
C ALA A 412 4.98 21.71 89.21
N GLU A 413 3.97 20.91 88.88
CA GLU A 413 4.16 19.51 88.49
C GLU A 413 4.56 19.41 87.02
N GLU A 414 3.93 20.20 86.17
CA GLU A 414 4.14 20.31 84.74
C GLU A 414 5.56 20.80 84.41
N GLN A 415 6.04 21.84 85.10
CA GLN A 415 7.43 22.30 85.01
C GLN A 415 8.42 21.18 85.34
N ARG A 416 8.20 20.45 86.45
CA ARG A 416 9.06 19.31 86.85
C ARG A 416 8.98 18.15 85.86
N ASN A 417 7.81 17.90 85.29
CA ASN A 417 7.59 16.84 84.32
C ASN A 417 8.40 17.12 83.04
N MET A 418 8.33 18.35 82.51
CA MET A 418 9.12 18.82 81.38
C MET A 418 10.62 18.84 81.69
N ALA A 419 11.02 19.43 82.82
CA ALA A 419 12.42 19.56 83.22
C ALA A 419 13.15 18.20 83.30
N ARG A 420 12.48 17.16 83.82
CA ARG A 420 13.04 15.81 83.92
C ARG A 420 13.21 15.08 82.58
N ARG A 421 12.59 15.57 81.51
CA ARG A 421 12.51 14.90 80.19
C ARG A 421 13.07 15.74 79.05
N ILE A 422 13.70 16.87 79.40
CA ILE A 422 14.26 17.80 78.43
C ILE A 422 15.42 17.19 77.64
N ASP A 423 16.00 16.09 78.12
CA ASP A 423 16.94 15.23 77.38
C ASP A 423 16.37 14.78 76.04
N ASN A 424 15.10 14.38 75.99
CA ASN A 424 14.43 13.95 74.76
C ASN A 424 14.41 15.07 73.69
N PHE A 425 14.38 16.34 74.10
CA PHE A 425 14.49 17.48 73.20
C PHE A 425 15.95 17.76 72.81
N ILE A 426 16.86 17.82 73.79
CA ILE A 426 18.28 18.14 73.56
C ILE A 426 18.95 17.10 72.65
N GLU A 427 18.66 15.81 72.83
CA GLU A 427 19.17 14.74 71.95
C GLU A 427 18.78 14.96 70.50
N LYS A 428 17.57 15.48 70.24
CA LYS A 428 17.08 15.71 68.88
C LYS A 428 17.73 16.89 68.20
N ILE A 429 18.20 17.90 68.94
CA ILE A 429 18.89 19.06 68.36
C ILE A 429 20.42 18.94 68.45
N GLU A 430 20.95 17.79 68.85
CA GLU A 430 22.39 17.54 68.94
C GLU A 430 23.07 17.64 67.56
N GLY A 431 24.19 18.35 67.47
CA GLY A 431 24.88 18.61 66.20
C GLY A 431 24.37 19.82 65.43
N LEU A 432 23.35 20.54 65.93
CA LEU A 432 22.96 21.87 65.43
C LEU A 432 23.68 23.00 66.19
N HIS A 433 23.71 24.19 65.58
CA HIS A 433 24.24 25.41 66.20
C HIS A 433 23.12 26.20 66.89
N TRP A 434 22.59 25.63 67.97
CA TRP A 434 21.44 26.19 68.68
C TRP A 434 21.82 27.25 69.71
N GLN A 435 20.90 28.21 69.93
CA GLN A 435 20.86 29.08 71.12
C GLN A 435 19.53 28.86 71.83
N ILE A 436 19.56 28.67 73.15
CA ILE A 436 18.36 28.46 73.97
C ILE A 436 18.25 29.57 75.02
N ALA A 437 17.08 30.20 75.10
CA ALA A 437 16.71 31.11 76.17
C ALA A 437 15.38 30.68 76.81
N VAL A 438 15.20 31.02 78.08
CA VAL A 438 13.95 30.76 78.81
C VAL A 438 13.37 32.09 79.28
N THR A 439 12.07 32.29 79.10
CA THR A 439 11.30 33.42 79.62
C THR A 439 10.03 32.89 80.28
N SER A 440 9.33 33.74 81.03
CA SER A 440 8.03 33.40 81.60
C SER A 440 6.88 34.05 80.84
N THR A 441 5.70 33.47 81.01
CA THR A 441 4.40 34.05 80.62
C THR A 441 4.01 35.28 81.46
N ASP A 442 4.74 35.59 82.55
CA ASP A 442 4.46 36.73 83.43
C ASP A 442 4.64 38.06 82.66
N PRO A 443 3.58 38.88 82.49
CA PRO A 443 3.66 40.14 81.76
C PRO A 443 4.35 41.26 82.54
N ARG A 444 4.67 41.04 83.83
CA ARG A 444 5.23 42.07 84.72
C ARG A 444 6.75 42.11 84.60
N SER A 445 7.31 43.31 84.57
CA SER A 445 8.77 43.54 84.67
C SER A 445 9.25 43.79 86.09
N SER A 446 8.33 43.96 87.05
CA SER A 446 8.63 44.16 88.46
C SER A 446 7.41 43.82 89.34
N ARG A 447 7.65 43.41 90.60
CA ARG A 447 6.63 43.15 91.62
C ARG A 447 6.80 44.05 92.84
N PRO A 448 5.72 44.40 93.56
CA PRO A 448 5.84 45.11 94.83
C PRO A 448 6.59 44.25 95.86
N GLN A 449 7.49 44.83 96.65
CA GLN A 449 8.13 44.12 97.77
C GLN A 449 7.07 43.58 98.76
N ARG A 450 7.29 42.37 99.30
CA ARG A 450 6.36 41.67 100.23
C ARG A 450 6.11 42.43 101.55
N GLN A 451 6.90 43.46 101.87
CA GLN A 451 6.69 44.38 102.99
C GLN A 451 6.51 45.80 102.47
N CYS A 452 5.28 46.16 102.17
CA CYS A 452 4.92 47.58 102.07
C CYS A 452 4.49 48.05 103.48
N ASP A 453 5.26 48.97 104.06
CA ASP A 453 4.76 49.77 105.18
C ASP A 453 3.52 50.56 104.71
N SER A 454 2.64 50.94 105.65
CA SER A 454 1.22 51.31 105.45
C SER A 454 0.88 52.49 104.51
N GLU A 455 1.81 52.95 103.67
CA GLU A 455 1.62 53.98 102.66
C GLU A 455 1.94 53.43 101.26
N TRP A 456 0.89 53.17 100.48
CA TRP A 456 0.93 52.53 99.14
C TRP A 456 1.83 53.22 98.09
N TRP A 457 2.34 54.43 98.33
CA TRP A 457 3.05 55.24 97.34
C TRP A 457 4.58 55.12 97.41
N SER A 458 5.15 54.42 98.40
CA SER A 458 6.61 54.30 98.60
C SER A 458 7.18 52.88 98.39
N CYS A 459 6.42 51.92 97.86
CA CYS A 459 6.92 50.55 97.68
C CYS A 459 8.05 50.49 96.64
N GLU A 460 9.24 50.04 97.06
CA GLU A 460 10.28 49.60 96.13
C GLU A 460 9.77 48.34 95.40
N HIS A 461 10.03 48.28 94.10
CA HIS A 461 9.61 47.16 93.25
C HIS A 461 10.81 46.25 93.00
N GLU A 462 10.68 44.96 93.31
CA GLU A 462 11.69 43.96 92.92
C GLU A 462 11.55 43.69 91.42
N PRO A 463 12.62 43.81 90.62
CA PRO A 463 12.57 43.46 89.21
C PRO A 463 12.29 41.96 89.04
N ILE A 464 11.40 41.62 88.10
CA ILE A 464 11.19 40.24 87.66
C ILE A 464 12.06 40.06 86.43
N GLU A 465 13.20 39.38 86.58
CA GLU A 465 14.20 39.25 85.51
C GLU A 465 13.67 38.49 84.27
N HIS A 466 12.74 37.55 84.47
CA HIS A 466 12.22 36.65 83.44
C HIS A 466 10.79 36.99 82.97
N GLY A 467 10.21 38.09 83.43
CA GLY A 467 8.89 38.58 83.01
C GLY A 467 8.98 39.61 81.88
N ASP A 468 7.86 39.89 81.20
CA ASP A 468 7.77 40.80 80.04
C ASP A 468 8.79 40.46 78.93
N GLY A 469 9.14 39.18 78.72
CA GLY A 469 10.17 38.78 77.73
C GLY A 469 11.62 38.99 78.20
N GLY A 470 11.84 39.13 79.51
CA GLY A 470 13.16 39.00 80.13
C GLY A 470 13.63 37.54 80.18
N PHE A 471 14.93 37.31 80.26
CA PHE A 471 15.48 35.95 80.26
C PHE A 471 15.87 35.48 81.65
N VAL A 472 15.64 34.19 81.88
CA VAL A 472 16.07 33.45 83.07
C VAL A 472 17.58 33.34 83.06
N ARG A 473 18.20 33.48 84.23
CA ARG A 473 19.64 33.29 84.39
C ARG A 473 19.92 31.83 84.74
N PHE A 474 20.68 31.15 83.89
CA PHE A 474 21.13 29.78 84.13
C PHE A 474 22.11 29.72 85.32
N SER A 475 22.28 28.54 85.90
CA SER A 475 23.21 28.29 87.00
C SER A 475 24.68 28.54 86.64
N SER A 476 25.02 28.56 85.35
CA SER A 476 26.31 29.01 84.81
C SER A 476 26.53 30.52 84.90
N GLY A 477 25.46 31.29 85.12
CA GLY A 477 25.47 32.76 85.16
C GLY A 477 25.16 33.43 83.82
N SER A 478 25.03 32.67 82.72
CA SER A 478 24.54 33.16 81.41
C SER A 478 23.00 33.20 81.39
N SER A 479 22.41 33.95 80.45
CA SER A 479 20.96 33.93 80.15
C SER A 479 20.63 33.35 78.77
N ILE A 480 21.67 32.98 78.01
CA ILE A 480 21.56 32.27 76.73
C ILE A 480 22.49 31.07 76.83
N LEU A 481 21.95 29.89 76.56
CA LEU A 481 22.68 28.64 76.49
C LEU A 481 23.02 28.39 75.01
N THR A 482 24.26 28.06 74.70
CA THR A 482 24.68 27.74 73.33
C THR A 482 25.09 26.28 73.22
N SER A 483 25.10 25.74 72.00
CA SER A 483 25.50 24.35 71.73
C SER A 483 26.91 24.00 72.22
N ASP A 484 27.81 24.98 72.37
CA ASP A 484 29.16 24.82 72.93
C ASP A 484 29.18 24.27 74.37
N ALA A 485 28.08 24.41 75.12
CA ALA A 485 27.95 23.87 76.46
C ALA A 485 27.99 22.32 76.48
N GLY A 486 27.65 21.67 75.35
CA GLY A 486 27.49 20.23 75.23
C GLY A 486 26.16 19.72 75.81
N ALA A 487 25.66 18.61 75.27
CA ALA A 487 24.32 18.08 75.56
C ALA A 487 24.06 17.86 77.07
N ALA A 488 25.01 17.26 77.80
CA ALA A 488 24.82 16.95 79.22
C ALA A 488 24.67 18.20 80.11
N LEU A 489 25.48 19.25 79.87
CA LEU A 489 25.38 20.50 80.60
C LEU A 489 24.13 21.27 80.19
N ALA A 490 23.78 21.21 78.89
CA ALA A 490 22.59 21.85 78.36
C ALA A 490 21.31 21.27 78.97
N GLN A 491 21.21 19.94 79.05
CA GLN A 491 20.11 19.24 79.72
C GLN A 491 19.97 19.68 81.18
N GLN A 492 21.08 19.70 81.93
CA GLN A 492 21.06 20.11 83.33
C GLN A 492 20.61 21.56 83.51
N GLN A 493 21.18 22.49 82.75
CA GLN A 493 20.90 23.92 82.90
C GLN A 493 19.50 24.28 82.41
N LEU A 494 19.06 23.71 81.29
CA LEU A 494 17.72 23.96 80.76
C LEU A 494 16.65 23.36 81.65
N GLY A 495 16.84 22.12 82.15
CA GLY A 495 15.92 21.51 83.11
C GLY A 495 15.77 22.36 84.38
N GLN A 496 16.87 22.87 84.93
CA GLN A 496 16.84 23.79 86.08
C GLN A 496 16.14 25.12 85.76
N ALA A 497 16.33 25.66 84.55
CA ALA A 497 15.73 26.92 84.14
C ALA A 497 14.24 26.81 83.80
N ILE A 498 13.73 25.62 83.47
CA ILE A 498 12.29 25.38 83.28
C ILE A 498 11.56 25.36 84.63
N GLU A 499 12.20 24.93 85.72
CA GLU A 499 11.63 25.00 87.07
C GLU A 499 11.75 26.42 87.67
N LEU A 500 11.04 27.40 87.07
CA LEU A 500 11.05 28.82 87.48
C LEU A 500 10.46 29.10 88.86
N GLY A 501 9.72 28.14 89.40
CA GLY A 501 8.91 28.32 90.59
C GLY A 501 7.50 28.81 90.26
N THR A 502 6.73 29.09 91.31
CA THR A 502 5.28 29.23 91.27
C THR A 502 4.77 30.59 91.75
N ASP A 503 5.67 31.58 91.88
CA ASP A 503 5.39 32.92 92.39
C ASP A 503 5.02 33.92 91.27
N GLY A 504 4.66 33.40 90.09
CA GLY A 504 4.37 34.13 88.86
C GLY A 504 3.08 34.96 88.89
N SER A 505 2.69 35.46 87.72
CA SER A 505 1.40 36.13 87.54
C SER A 505 0.28 35.08 87.65
N PRO A 506 -0.97 35.49 87.90
CA PRO A 506 -2.17 34.69 87.58
C PRO A 506 -2.78 35.10 86.23
N SER A 507 -2.02 35.84 85.41
CA SER A 507 -2.43 36.35 84.10
C SER A 507 -1.35 35.95 83.12
N GLU A 508 -1.56 34.81 82.48
CA GLU A 508 -0.57 34.19 81.61
C GLU A 508 -0.62 34.77 80.21
N GLN A 509 0.53 35.26 79.73
CA GLN A 509 0.64 35.94 78.45
C GLN A 509 1.83 35.45 77.62
N GLY A 510 1.78 34.17 77.21
CA GLY A 510 2.84 33.53 76.44
C GLY A 510 3.06 34.11 75.04
N VAL A 511 2.00 34.47 74.32
CA VAL A 511 2.13 35.09 72.98
C VAL A 511 2.79 36.47 73.12
N ARG A 512 2.39 37.21 74.15
CA ARG A 512 3.04 38.49 74.48
C ARG A 512 4.49 38.31 74.87
N ALA A 513 4.83 37.34 75.71
CA ALA A 513 6.22 37.10 76.12
C ALA A 513 7.10 36.86 74.89
N THR A 514 6.67 36.01 73.96
CA THR A 514 7.34 35.81 72.67
C THR A 514 7.46 37.09 71.85
N TYR A 515 6.35 37.83 71.69
CA TYR A 515 6.35 39.11 70.99
C TYR A 515 7.36 40.09 71.61
N ARG A 516 7.42 40.16 72.94
CA ARG A 516 8.29 41.09 73.68
C ARG A 516 9.76 40.71 73.57
N VAL A 517 10.10 39.42 73.54
CA VAL A 517 11.48 38.97 73.23
C VAL A 517 11.91 39.47 71.85
N LEU A 518 11.06 39.28 70.85
CA LEU A 518 11.33 39.71 69.46
C LEU A 518 11.33 41.24 69.31
N GLU A 519 10.46 41.96 70.01
CA GLU A 519 10.45 43.42 69.97
C GLU A 519 11.69 44.00 70.65
N LYS A 520 12.09 43.45 71.80
CA LYS A 520 13.29 43.88 72.53
C LYS A 520 14.56 43.60 71.73
N SER A 521 14.63 42.50 70.97
CA SER A 521 15.81 42.17 70.15
C SER A 521 16.12 43.23 69.08
N LEU A 522 15.10 43.98 68.62
CA LEU A 522 15.26 45.09 67.68
C LEU A 522 15.92 46.34 68.30
N HIS A 523 16.22 46.32 69.59
CA HIS A 523 16.80 47.44 70.33
C HIS A 523 18.06 47.02 71.12
N PRO A 524 19.16 46.64 70.43
CA PRO A 524 20.37 46.07 71.04
C PRO A 524 21.01 46.96 72.11
N GLU A 525 20.95 48.28 71.94
CA GLU A 525 21.49 49.26 72.90
C GLU A 525 20.79 49.20 74.27
N LYS A 526 19.52 48.78 74.30
CA LYS A 526 18.70 48.73 75.52
C LYS A 526 18.51 47.31 76.03
N TYR A 527 18.46 46.33 75.15
CA TYR A 527 18.20 44.92 75.45
C TYR A 527 19.21 44.01 74.74
N PRO A 528 20.51 44.06 75.15
CA PRO A 528 21.58 43.35 74.45
C PRO A 528 21.41 41.82 74.47
N LEU A 529 20.80 41.25 75.51
CA LEU A 529 20.56 39.81 75.61
C LEU A 529 19.54 39.32 74.56
N GLN A 530 18.40 39.99 74.43
CA GLN A 530 17.38 39.63 73.44
C GLN A 530 17.93 39.82 72.02
N ALA A 531 18.73 40.86 71.78
CA ALA A 531 19.37 41.09 70.50
C ALA A 531 20.43 40.04 70.14
N GLN A 532 21.18 39.53 71.12
CA GLN A 532 22.11 38.42 70.93
C GLN A 532 21.39 37.10 70.65
N PHE A 533 20.25 36.87 71.31
CA PHE A 533 19.49 35.63 71.18
C PHE A 533 18.82 35.50 69.81
N VAL A 534 18.16 36.55 69.30
CA VAL A 534 17.42 36.47 68.03
C VAL A 534 18.35 36.78 66.87
N ARG A 535 18.97 35.75 66.28
CA ARG A 535 19.83 35.87 65.10
C ARG A 535 18.99 36.09 63.84
N GLU A 536 19.45 36.92 62.91
CA GLU A 536 18.63 37.30 61.74
C GLU A 536 18.42 36.13 60.76
N HIS A 537 19.48 35.34 60.51
CA HIS A 537 19.50 34.21 59.57
C HIS A 537 18.96 32.90 60.15
N ALA A 538 18.99 32.74 61.48
CA ALA A 538 18.56 31.52 62.14
C ALA A 538 17.02 31.43 62.22
N PRO A 539 16.41 30.26 61.98
CA PRO A 539 15.02 30.02 62.36
C PRO A 539 14.80 30.20 63.85
N LEU A 540 13.57 30.56 64.24
CA LEU A 540 13.15 30.67 65.63
C LEU A 540 12.06 29.64 65.94
N ALA A 541 12.35 28.74 66.87
CA ALA A 541 11.37 27.86 67.49
C ALA A 541 10.98 28.38 68.87
N VAL A 542 9.71 28.29 69.21
CA VAL A 542 9.20 28.65 70.53
C VAL A 542 8.54 27.43 71.14
N VAL A 543 8.87 27.11 72.39
CA VAL A 543 8.27 26.00 73.14
C VAL A 543 7.56 26.59 74.35
N LEU A 544 6.23 26.69 74.27
CA LEU A 544 5.40 27.18 75.36
C LEU A 544 4.90 26.01 76.21
N ILE A 545 4.89 26.17 77.53
CA ILE A 545 4.11 25.32 78.44
C ILE A 545 3.23 26.19 79.34
N SER A 546 1.92 25.93 79.38
CA SER A 546 0.93 26.64 80.21
C SER A 546 -0.36 25.84 80.37
N ASP A 547 -0.96 25.82 81.56
CA ASP A 547 -2.28 25.22 81.80
C ASP A 547 -3.43 26.25 81.70
N GLU A 548 -3.12 27.47 81.28
CA GLU A 548 -4.07 28.55 81.03
C GLU A 548 -4.06 29.00 79.57
N ASN A 549 -4.99 29.90 79.23
CA ASN A 549 -4.99 30.61 77.95
C ASN A 549 -4.32 31.97 78.09
N GLU A 550 -3.90 32.52 76.96
CA GLU A 550 -3.54 33.93 76.81
C GLU A 550 -4.64 34.85 77.38
N ASN A 551 -4.35 35.45 78.54
CA ASN A 551 -5.35 36.08 79.41
C ASN A 551 -5.73 37.50 78.95
N ALA A 552 -4.85 38.16 78.19
CA ALA A 552 -5.12 39.50 77.65
C ALA A 552 -5.55 39.47 76.18
N SER A 553 -6.29 40.51 75.79
CA SER A 553 -6.88 40.63 74.44
C SER A 553 -6.26 41.75 73.59
N GLU A 554 -5.11 42.30 73.99
CA GLU A 554 -4.40 43.31 73.19
C GLU A 554 -3.85 42.71 71.90
N ALA A 555 -3.51 43.55 70.92
CA ALA A 555 -3.00 43.07 69.63
C ALA A 555 -1.73 42.20 69.79
N ILE A 556 -0.83 42.57 70.70
CA ILE A 556 0.42 41.83 70.98
C ILE A 556 0.21 40.48 71.66
N ASN A 557 -1.02 40.17 72.09
CA ASN A 557 -1.43 38.89 72.66
C ASN A 557 -2.13 38.00 71.61
N LYS A 558 -2.10 38.35 70.32
CA LYS A 558 -2.78 37.59 69.25
C LYS A 558 -1.81 36.90 68.31
N ALA A 559 -2.09 35.64 68.00
CA ALA A 559 -1.32 34.79 67.09
C ALA A 559 -1.13 35.45 65.73
N ASP A 560 -2.21 35.95 65.11
CA ASP A 560 -2.15 36.61 63.79
C ASP A 560 -1.33 37.91 63.81
N HIS A 561 -1.24 38.58 64.96
CA HIS A 561 -0.43 39.79 65.10
C HIS A 561 1.05 39.44 65.23
N LEU A 562 1.39 38.43 66.04
CA LEU A 562 2.76 37.95 66.18
C LEU A 562 3.31 37.45 64.83
N LEU A 563 2.55 36.64 64.08
CA LEU A 563 2.98 36.14 62.77
C LEU A 563 3.18 37.28 61.75
N ARG A 564 2.25 38.24 61.69
CA ARG A 564 2.43 39.43 60.84
C ARG A 564 3.61 40.28 61.26
N PHE A 565 3.88 40.40 62.55
CA PHE A 565 5.04 41.12 63.04
C PHE A 565 6.34 40.46 62.56
N ILE A 566 6.46 39.14 62.71
CA ILE A 566 7.63 38.39 62.24
C ILE A 566 7.79 38.52 60.72
N ASP A 567 6.73 38.25 59.96
CA ASP A 567 6.74 38.36 58.50
C ASP A 567 7.16 39.76 58.02
N GLN A 568 6.61 40.82 58.61
CA GLN A 568 6.96 42.20 58.27
C GLN A 568 8.39 42.58 58.64
N LYS A 569 8.90 42.08 59.77
CA LYS A 569 10.24 42.45 60.25
C LYS A 569 11.35 41.76 59.48
N TRP A 570 11.15 40.49 59.14
CA TRP A 570 12.14 39.69 58.43
C TRP A 570 11.79 39.44 56.97
N GLN A 571 10.77 40.12 56.42
CA GLN A 571 10.32 40.02 55.02
C GLN A 571 10.02 38.57 54.58
N GLY A 572 9.47 37.77 55.50
CA GLY A 572 9.20 36.35 55.28
C GLY A 572 10.45 35.44 55.30
N ASN A 573 11.66 35.97 55.52
CA ASN A 573 12.90 35.19 55.50
C ASN A 573 13.18 34.47 56.83
N LYS A 574 12.53 34.86 57.93
CA LYS A 574 12.71 34.20 59.23
C LYS A 574 11.68 33.09 59.39
N SER A 575 12.16 31.84 59.29
CA SER A 575 11.35 30.67 59.66
C SER A 575 10.98 30.76 61.14
N PHE A 576 9.71 30.51 61.44
CA PHE A 576 9.16 30.58 62.78
C PHE A 576 8.22 29.41 63.04
N GLN A 577 8.49 28.65 64.10
CA GLN A 577 7.61 27.61 64.60
C GLN A 577 7.25 27.84 66.06
N PHE A 578 5.99 27.62 66.39
CA PHE A 578 5.47 27.70 67.74
C PHE A 578 4.94 26.34 68.17
N HIS A 579 5.58 25.76 69.17
CA HIS A 579 5.19 24.52 69.81
C HIS A 579 4.52 24.85 71.13
N SER A 580 3.46 24.13 71.47
CA SER A 580 2.72 24.39 72.70
C SER A 580 2.40 23.11 73.45
N MET A 581 2.57 23.17 74.76
CA MET A 581 2.14 22.18 75.72
C MET A 581 1.06 22.81 76.58
N ILE A 582 -0.19 22.49 76.28
CA ILE A 582 -1.35 23.23 76.81
C ILE A 582 -2.47 22.31 77.28
N ASN A 583 -3.41 22.86 78.05
CA ASN A 583 -4.63 22.13 78.37
C ASN A 583 -5.50 21.99 77.11
N LEU A 584 -5.80 20.74 76.72
CA LEU A 584 -6.56 20.42 75.51
C LEU A 584 -7.96 19.92 75.87
N ARG A 585 -9.00 20.38 75.15
CA ARG A 585 -10.42 20.04 75.36
C ARG A 585 -10.71 18.55 75.31
N GLU A 586 -9.89 17.78 74.61
CA GLU A 586 -10.04 16.35 74.40
C GLU A 586 -9.50 15.51 75.58
N PHE A 587 -8.70 16.11 76.48
CA PHE A 587 -8.13 15.45 77.65
C PHE A 587 -8.64 16.12 78.93
N SER A 588 -9.49 15.44 79.70
CA SER A 588 -9.87 15.93 81.02
C SER A 588 -8.73 15.67 82.00
N CYS A 589 -7.95 16.71 82.34
CA CYS A 589 -6.99 16.68 83.44
C CYS A 589 -7.69 16.20 84.74
N PRO A 590 -7.30 15.07 85.35
CA PRO A 590 -8.03 14.51 86.50
C PRO A 590 -8.07 15.43 87.74
N ASN A 591 -7.14 16.38 87.86
CA ASN A 591 -6.94 17.23 89.05
C ASN A 591 -6.71 18.73 88.75
N ASN A 592 -6.87 19.20 87.50
CA ASN A 592 -6.48 20.57 87.14
C ASN A 592 -7.69 21.41 86.64
N GLU A 593 -7.90 22.59 87.24
CA GLU A 593 -8.97 23.56 86.91
C GLU A 593 -8.53 24.58 85.82
N GLY A 594 -7.43 24.31 85.12
CA GLY A 594 -6.85 25.20 84.11
C GLY A 594 -7.75 25.49 82.89
N GLN A 595 -7.48 26.60 82.21
CA GLN A 595 -8.23 27.05 81.03
C GLN A 595 -7.64 26.51 79.72
N PHE A 596 -8.47 26.22 78.73
CA PHE A 596 -8.00 25.76 77.42
C PHE A 596 -7.22 26.85 76.66
N GLY A 597 -5.99 26.54 76.24
CA GLY A 597 -5.07 27.45 75.54
C GLY A 597 -5.41 27.71 74.07
N PHE A 598 -6.56 28.33 73.77
CA PHE A 598 -7.02 28.63 72.40
C PHE A 598 -5.99 29.36 71.53
N GLU A 599 -5.39 30.42 72.07
CA GLU A 599 -4.51 31.28 71.25
C GLU A 599 -3.19 30.56 70.94
N TYR A 600 -2.70 29.75 71.88
CA TYR A 600 -1.51 28.92 71.73
C TYR A 600 -1.72 27.79 70.72
N LEU A 601 -2.86 27.07 70.81
CA LEU A 601 -3.24 26.05 69.84
C LEU A 601 -3.30 26.62 68.43
N LYS A 602 -3.97 27.77 68.28
CA LYS A 602 -4.11 28.46 66.99
C LYS A 602 -2.73 28.80 66.43
N LEU A 603 -1.83 29.35 67.25
CA LEU A 603 -0.50 29.72 66.81
C LEU A 603 0.31 28.49 66.38
N SER A 604 0.29 27.40 67.16
CA SER A 604 0.95 26.16 66.78
C SER A 604 0.44 25.57 65.48
N GLN A 605 -0.88 25.56 65.26
CA GLN A 605 -1.47 25.08 64.01
C GLN A 605 -1.10 25.95 62.80
N LEU A 606 -1.06 27.28 62.97
CA LEU A 606 -0.68 28.20 61.90
C LEU A 606 0.80 28.10 61.53
N THR A 607 1.66 27.70 62.47
CA THR A 607 3.10 27.53 62.24
C THR A 607 3.52 26.08 62.02
N ASN A 608 2.56 25.15 61.94
CA ASN A 608 2.81 23.71 61.86
C ASN A 608 3.77 23.20 62.96
N GLY A 609 3.58 23.67 64.19
CA GLY A 609 4.32 23.18 65.35
C GLY A 609 3.54 22.14 66.13
N VAL A 610 4.27 21.22 66.77
CA VAL A 610 3.72 20.24 67.73
C VAL A 610 2.81 20.86 68.80
N VAL A 611 1.71 20.17 69.07
CA VAL A 611 0.76 20.50 70.15
C VAL A 611 0.71 19.33 71.13
N GLY A 612 1.43 19.47 72.24
CA GLY A 612 1.39 18.56 73.37
C GLY A 612 0.32 18.94 74.39
N SER A 613 0.06 18.05 75.35
CA SER A 613 -0.90 18.32 76.42
C SER A 613 -0.28 18.28 77.81
N VAL A 614 -0.53 19.32 78.61
CA VAL A 614 -0.12 19.34 80.03
C VAL A 614 -0.83 18.29 80.89
N CYS A 615 -1.92 17.67 80.39
CA CYS A 615 -2.60 16.61 81.11
C CYS A 615 -1.88 15.25 81.01
N GLN A 616 -0.81 15.14 80.23
CA GLN A 616 -0.06 13.89 80.08
C GLN A 616 0.87 13.64 81.28
N GLU A 617 0.99 12.37 81.70
CA GLU A 617 1.93 11.98 82.75
C GLU A 617 3.39 12.01 82.29
N ASN A 618 3.64 12.02 80.97
CA ASN A 618 4.97 11.86 80.39
C ASN A 618 5.12 12.65 79.08
N TYR A 619 5.98 13.67 79.09
CA TYR A 619 6.22 14.56 77.95
C TYR A 619 7.36 14.13 77.02
N SER A 620 7.90 12.91 77.18
CA SER A 620 9.08 12.48 76.39
C SER A 620 8.81 12.45 74.89
N GLU A 621 7.65 11.95 74.45
CA GLU A 621 7.29 11.90 73.02
C GLU A 621 7.09 13.31 72.44
N ASP A 622 6.31 14.15 73.11
CA ASP A 622 6.08 15.55 72.70
C ASP A 622 7.42 16.32 72.58
N LEU A 623 8.31 16.20 73.58
CA LEU A 623 9.61 16.88 73.56
C LEU A 623 10.54 16.34 72.47
N ALA A 624 10.50 15.05 72.19
CA ALA A 624 11.25 14.45 71.08
C ALA A 624 10.71 14.90 69.71
N GLU A 625 9.39 15.02 69.55
CA GLU A 625 8.75 15.51 68.33
C GLU A 625 9.07 17.00 68.11
N ILE A 626 8.97 17.81 69.16
CA ILE A 626 9.35 19.24 69.11
C ILE A 626 10.82 19.38 68.71
N GLY A 627 11.73 18.61 69.33
CA GLY A 627 13.14 18.64 68.97
C GLY A 627 13.42 18.20 67.54
N GLN A 628 12.63 17.24 67.02
CA GLN A 628 12.70 16.82 65.63
C GLN A 628 12.22 17.92 64.67
N ASP A 629 11.10 18.57 64.95
CA ASP A 629 10.61 19.72 64.16
C ASP A 629 11.64 20.86 64.10
N VAL A 630 12.27 21.18 65.24
CA VAL A 630 13.34 22.19 65.32
C VAL A 630 14.53 21.82 64.43
N ARG A 631 14.93 20.55 64.41
CA ARG A 631 15.97 20.06 63.50
C ARG A 631 15.55 20.17 62.05
N GLU A 632 14.34 19.78 61.73
CA GLU A 632 13.84 19.76 60.34
C GLU A 632 13.75 21.18 59.76
N GLN A 633 13.60 22.24 60.57
CA GLN A 633 13.67 23.63 60.07
C GLN A 633 14.99 23.98 59.37
N VAL A 634 16.10 23.36 59.75
CA VAL A 634 17.45 23.66 59.20
C VAL A 634 18.05 22.51 58.38
N THR A 635 17.39 21.35 58.34
CA THR A 635 17.82 20.18 57.55
C THR A 635 16.90 19.88 56.36
N THR A 636 15.96 20.79 56.09
CA THR A 636 14.99 20.71 54.99
C THR A 636 15.37 21.64 53.86
N PHE A 637 15.48 21.10 52.65
CA PHE A 637 15.83 21.87 51.45
C PHE A 637 14.78 21.72 50.36
N LYS A 638 14.52 22.80 49.64
CA LYS A 638 13.56 22.84 48.54
C LYS A 638 14.25 22.49 47.21
N LEU A 639 13.66 21.55 46.48
CA LEU A 639 14.03 21.18 45.13
C LEU A 639 13.30 22.07 44.10
N ASP A 640 13.95 22.32 42.96
CA ASP A 640 13.38 23.10 41.85
C ASP A 640 12.15 22.42 41.21
N CYS A 641 12.07 21.08 41.28
CA CYS A 641 10.92 20.30 40.85
C CYS A 641 10.75 19.02 41.68
N VAL A 642 9.58 18.39 41.55
CA VAL A 642 9.28 17.12 42.22
C VAL A 642 10.11 16.01 41.57
N PRO A 643 11.03 15.36 42.31
CA PRO A 643 11.84 14.29 41.76
C PRO A 643 10.95 13.09 41.40
N GLN A 644 11.39 12.29 40.45
CA GLN A 644 10.63 11.17 39.88
C GLN A 644 11.45 9.90 39.96
N ASP A 645 10.73 8.80 40.14
CA ASP A 645 11.20 7.45 39.87
C ASP A 645 11.19 7.23 38.34
N LYS A 646 12.38 7.28 37.71
CA LYS A 646 12.57 7.13 36.27
C LYS A 646 12.64 5.67 35.86
N ASP A 647 13.23 4.81 36.69
CA ASP A 647 13.47 3.40 36.39
C ASP A 647 12.32 2.46 36.83
N GLY A 648 11.40 2.98 37.64
CA GLY A 648 10.19 2.32 38.09
C GLY A 648 10.43 1.31 39.21
N ASP A 649 11.55 1.41 39.94
CA ASP A 649 11.89 0.49 41.03
C ASP A 649 11.11 0.78 42.34
N GLY A 650 10.37 1.89 42.39
CA GLY A 650 9.59 2.35 43.52
C GLY A 650 10.33 3.33 44.43
N GLU A 651 11.59 3.64 44.14
CA GLU A 651 12.41 4.64 44.81
C GLU A 651 12.58 5.89 43.94
N ILE A 652 12.79 7.04 44.59
CA ILE A 652 12.99 8.30 43.87
C ILE A 652 14.45 8.40 43.44
N ASP A 653 14.69 8.68 42.16
CA ASP A 653 16.02 8.97 41.62
C ASP A 653 16.51 10.35 42.07
N LEU A 654 17.05 10.43 43.29
CA LEU A 654 17.81 11.57 43.79
C LEU A 654 19.10 11.08 44.44
N THR A 655 20.21 11.63 43.95
CA THR A 655 21.53 11.50 44.56
C THR A 655 21.98 12.87 45.06
N VAL A 656 22.47 12.91 46.29
CA VAL A 656 23.05 14.13 46.88
C VAL A 656 24.54 13.90 46.98
N LEU A 657 25.29 14.60 46.14
CA LEU A 657 26.75 14.55 46.11
C LEU A 657 27.31 15.68 46.96
N LEU A 658 28.06 15.28 48.00
CA LEU A 658 28.80 16.19 48.85
C LEU A 658 30.03 16.75 48.14
N GLU A 659 30.61 17.82 48.68
CA GLU A 659 31.78 18.49 48.08
C GLU A 659 32.99 17.56 47.98
N ASP A 660 33.12 16.61 48.91
CA ASP A 660 34.17 15.59 48.93
C ASP A 660 33.89 14.41 47.98
N GLY A 661 32.77 14.43 47.26
CA GLY A 661 32.32 13.40 46.33
C GLY A 661 31.61 12.21 46.98
N SER A 662 31.41 12.22 48.30
CA SER A 662 30.60 11.20 48.98
C SER A 662 29.10 11.46 48.82
N GLU A 663 28.30 10.43 49.02
CA GLU A 663 26.84 10.53 48.91
C GLU A 663 26.21 10.72 50.30
N ALA A 664 25.27 11.66 50.40
CA ALA A 664 24.46 11.87 51.60
C ALA A 664 23.02 11.40 51.33
N PRO A 665 22.65 10.17 51.72
CA PRO A 665 21.31 9.68 51.46
C PRO A 665 20.30 10.52 52.26
N PRO A 666 19.26 11.05 51.60
CA PRO A 666 18.21 11.79 52.27
C PRO A 666 17.37 10.87 53.16
N HIS A 667 16.83 11.44 54.23
CA HIS A 667 16.04 10.67 55.18
C HIS A 667 14.59 10.53 54.74
N ARG A 668 14.02 11.61 54.17
CA ARG A 668 12.62 11.68 53.78
C ARG A 668 12.41 12.68 52.65
N PHE A 669 11.37 12.45 51.88
CA PHE A 669 10.88 13.35 50.85
C PHE A 669 9.41 13.70 51.05
N SER A 670 9.04 14.90 50.62
CA SER A 670 7.65 15.32 50.51
C SER A 670 7.52 16.32 49.37
N GLY A 671 6.91 15.91 48.26
CA GLY A 671 6.75 16.76 47.08
C GLY A 671 8.10 17.26 46.55
N SER A 672 8.33 18.57 46.55
CA SER A 672 9.57 19.21 46.10
C SER A 672 10.52 19.53 47.26
N THR A 673 10.52 18.72 48.31
CA THR A 673 11.29 18.97 49.53
C THR A 673 12.03 17.71 49.95
N VAL A 674 13.31 17.88 50.27
CA VAL A 674 14.20 16.84 50.78
C VAL A 674 14.58 17.17 52.22
N ILE A 675 14.54 16.17 53.09
CA ILE A 675 14.84 16.30 54.53
C ILE A 675 16.00 15.37 54.86
N PHE A 676 17.04 15.91 55.48
CA PHE A 676 18.19 15.14 55.96
C PHE A 676 18.04 14.84 57.45
N ARG A 677 18.46 13.64 57.87
CA ARG A 677 18.46 13.27 59.29
C ARG A 677 19.53 14.06 60.06
N ASP A 678 20.70 14.21 59.46
CA ASP A 678 21.84 14.90 60.02
C ASP A 678 22.17 16.14 59.18
N PRO A 679 22.66 17.22 59.79
CA PRO A 679 23.19 18.36 59.07
C PRO A 679 24.20 17.94 58.01
N LEU A 680 24.03 18.45 56.79
CA LEU A 680 25.04 18.29 55.77
C LEU A 680 26.30 19.09 56.17
N PRO A 681 27.51 18.64 55.80
CA PRO A 681 28.70 19.44 56.07
C PRO A 681 28.62 20.80 55.34
N PRO A 682 29.25 21.87 55.87
CA PRO A 682 29.41 23.11 55.12
C PRO A 682 30.14 22.85 53.79
N GLY A 683 29.72 23.52 52.72
CA GLY A 683 30.30 23.34 51.39
C GLY A 683 29.32 23.52 50.24
N ASN A 684 29.80 23.25 49.03
CA ASN A 684 28.97 23.22 47.82
C ASN A 684 28.60 21.78 47.46
N HIS A 685 27.30 21.50 47.43
CA HIS A 685 26.75 20.19 47.16
C HIS A 685 25.89 20.21 45.90
N HIS A 686 25.79 19.04 45.27
CA HIS A 686 25.01 18.84 44.06
C HIS A 686 23.85 17.88 44.35
N LEU A 687 22.64 18.33 44.08
CA LEU A 687 21.44 17.51 44.17
C LEU A 687 21.08 17.10 42.74
N GLN A 688 21.37 15.85 42.41
CA GLN A 688 21.14 15.27 41.09
C GLN A 688 19.87 14.43 41.11
N TYR A 689 18.87 14.81 40.33
CA TYR A 689 17.59 14.09 40.30
C TYR A 689 16.91 14.20 38.95
N THR A 690 15.93 13.33 38.72
CA THR A 690 15.12 13.38 37.51
C THR A 690 13.75 14.00 37.80
N CYS A 691 13.27 14.86 36.89
CA CYS A 691 11.94 15.45 36.93
C CYS A 691 11.15 15.19 35.65
N LEU A 692 9.83 15.35 35.72
CA LEU A 692 9.01 15.45 34.50
C LEU A 692 9.33 16.75 33.75
N LYS A 693 9.37 16.65 32.41
CA LYS A 693 9.50 17.81 31.50
C LYS A 693 8.22 18.64 31.42
#